data_AF-A0A182M0F0-F1
#
_entry.id   AF-A0A182M0F0-F1
#
_cell.length_a   1.000
_cell.length_b   1.000
_cell.length_c   1.000
_cell.angle_alpha   90.00
_cell.angle_beta   90.00
_cell.angle_gamma   90.00
#
_symmetry.space_group_name_H-M   'P 1'
#
loop_
_entity.id
_entity.type
_entity.pdbx_description
1 polymer ?
#
loop_
_entity_poly.entity_id
_entity_poly.type
_entity_poly.pdbx_seq_one_letter_code
_entity_poly.pdbx_strand_id
1 'polypeptide(L)'
;MDTKGHVRIKLESTSDSSVLCDDTISCIDEMVQEMQRQDREKQTAIATPTTVTDQQTRQEEQDENAFYNIHSVLPKTLKMRTGELEIVLEPKLASRLYVASNLQYDRTMMNRADVWHQVIVHHENGCAKEKILEALFTKFSYCDFFPVAYRRHINVDFFLLRMCHQVIAKLFEDGLKLKVGPLDLALSVRLGAARFQTGQIFPRQTITRAVQERCDNAAQYGSSNLLNLDSFAEHVCLQELCINLGNRAQFEVVCSAIVQALGENSCINTLRLSNNGISHISVLASAKSLRLVSLDLRGNRIKHPSSLRGLKAMPLMELYVAGNNLTEVPDYEKVLHSNFPDLLKLDTSLTRPAVAKVTRIIDEEDEEEVEVTSPGTLITESDMNANAFQRYNMTPHWHKVTVVHNGVCNKQDILDALFNLLGKHMFFPCYYKTYSKEDEFLVQNCFDALLVMVRQKLKLPMRAKNIVLKLSLAMNVAEASDKDVQPLKKLERFVMNRFKLSCLDLCSMQAELNKCKFVDFCAKSPCTLRYIMECAARKYGNTCLVLRLRNNELTSCESLESLAKFYNLVSLDLRQNMIAKITDLKGIPWNNITEVFLDNNPLCGTMHSSVEYVRKVRQYFGMLRQLDGRPVLASFAHFQNYICVPEAYKFAESFVKHYFSLFDSFQRADLQDLYNPKAQFSMTSDFDIGNGHVPEEQMNAQQLRQASYIQHSRNLLNYRGNLDQAMSMLIVGNERICYVLASFPKTEFDFHSFRIDVPVFTTERVMIIVHGRMREDAAATRGQNHYLGFTRTWIIQPCGMGTNLFHEALEYKIFNDMLHMHDVTITGTETIGQASDQNKSVIEVECSTESTLSGDTENRDNALIVFKQLTKLNQEWSKRCLEESSWNLKVALNVFLKLYESKRIPKIAFQDDNP
;
A
#
# COMPACT_ATOMS: atom_id res chain seq x y z
N MET A 1 -40.80 -48.75 -65.28
CA MET A 1 -40.13 -47.48 -64.92
C MET A 1 -38.89 -47.87 -64.14
N ASP A 2 -37.90 -48.48 -64.81
CA ASP A 2 -36.86 -47.82 -65.64
C ASP A 2 -35.81 -47.18 -64.73
N THR A 3 -34.50 -47.38 -64.86
CA THR A 3 -33.67 -48.14 -65.82
C THR A 3 -32.26 -48.26 -65.23
N LYS A 4 -31.52 -49.24 -65.77
CA LYS A 4 -30.12 -49.61 -65.54
C LYS A 4 -29.09 -48.48 -65.75
N GLY A 5 -27.95 -48.63 -65.08
CA GLY A 5 -26.63 -48.12 -65.52
C GLY A 5 -25.51 -48.92 -64.85
N HIS A 6 -24.66 -49.57 -65.65
CA HIS A 6 -23.76 -50.66 -65.27
C HIS A 6 -22.29 -50.30 -65.62
N VAL A 7 -21.34 -50.80 -64.79
CA VAL A 7 -20.00 -51.33 -65.15
C VAL A 7 -18.84 -50.35 -65.46
N ARG A 8 -17.76 -50.42 -64.66
CA ARG A 8 -16.47 -51.00 -65.09
C ARG A 8 -15.50 -51.28 -63.93
N ILE A 9 -15.05 -52.54 -63.90
CA ILE A 9 -13.94 -53.11 -63.12
C ILE A 9 -12.62 -52.78 -63.82
N LYS A 10 -11.53 -52.62 -63.06
CA LYS A 10 -10.16 -52.88 -63.55
C LYS A 10 -9.38 -53.67 -62.50
N LEU A 11 -8.79 -54.78 -62.96
CA LEU A 11 -8.07 -55.82 -62.22
C LEU A 11 -6.56 -55.51 -62.04
N GLU A 12 -6.00 -56.28 -61.12
CA GLU A 12 -4.66 -56.37 -60.50
C GLU A 12 -3.41 -56.46 -61.40
N SER A 13 -2.24 -56.26 -60.76
CA SER A 13 -1.01 -57.09 -60.82
C SER A 13 -0.13 -56.77 -59.59
N THR A 14 0.03 -57.63 -58.56
CA THR A 14 0.92 -58.81 -58.36
C THR A 14 2.43 -58.55 -58.17
N SER A 15 3.02 -59.33 -57.23
CA SER A 15 4.45 -59.51 -56.85
C SER A 15 5.08 -58.42 -55.97
N ASP A 16 5.97 -58.66 -55.01
CA ASP A 16 6.56 -59.83 -54.34
C ASP A 16 7.30 -59.24 -53.12
N SER A 17 7.02 -59.68 -51.88
CA SER A 17 7.73 -60.70 -51.11
C SER A 17 8.91 -60.20 -50.23
N SER A 18 8.89 -60.70 -48.98
CA SER A 18 10.06 -61.04 -48.13
C SER A 18 10.71 -59.87 -47.35
N VAL A 19 11.14 -59.95 -46.08
CA VAL A 19 11.25 -61.00 -45.04
C VAL A 19 11.15 -60.33 -43.65
N LEU A 20 10.61 -61.12 -42.72
CA LEU A 20 10.44 -60.96 -41.27
C LEU A 20 11.67 -60.50 -40.48
N CYS A 21 11.41 -59.99 -39.27
CA CYS A 21 12.16 -60.45 -38.09
C CYS A 21 11.17 -60.81 -36.96
N ASP A 22 10.98 -62.11 -36.80
CA ASP A 22 10.13 -62.80 -35.81
C ASP A 22 10.61 -62.62 -34.36
N ASP A 23 11.79 -62.04 -34.11
CA ASP A 23 12.34 -61.84 -32.77
C ASP A 23 11.55 -60.81 -31.94
N THR A 24 10.81 -59.92 -32.62
CA THR A 24 10.09 -58.82 -31.97
C THR A 24 8.76 -59.28 -31.36
N ILE A 25 8.12 -60.30 -31.95
CA ILE A 25 6.83 -60.82 -31.47
C ILE A 25 7.08 -61.87 -30.36
N SER A 26 8.14 -62.68 -30.49
CA SER A 26 8.56 -63.62 -29.44
C SER A 26 8.99 -62.93 -28.14
N CYS A 27 9.70 -61.79 -28.20
CA CYS A 27 10.10 -61.03 -27.01
C CYS A 27 8.90 -60.41 -26.27
N ILE A 28 7.85 -60.02 -27.00
CA ILE A 28 6.66 -59.41 -26.40
C ILE A 28 5.83 -60.49 -25.69
N ASP A 29 5.70 -61.68 -26.28
CA ASP A 29 4.99 -62.80 -25.66
C ASP A 29 5.76 -63.39 -24.46
N GLU A 30 7.10 -63.44 -24.49
CA GLU A 30 7.92 -63.83 -23.33
C GLU A 30 7.85 -62.80 -22.18
N MET A 31 7.81 -61.50 -22.48
CA MET A 31 7.64 -60.45 -21.47
C MET A 31 6.26 -60.47 -20.81
N VAL A 32 5.21 -60.80 -21.56
CA VAL A 32 3.84 -60.94 -21.04
C VAL A 32 3.70 -62.20 -20.17
N GLN A 33 4.37 -63.30 -20.54
CA GLN A 33 4.38 -64.52 -19.72
C GLN A 33 5.21 -64.37 -18.44
N GLU A 34 6.33 -63.64 -18.46
CA GLU A 34 7.15 -63.37 -17.27
C GLU A 34 6.46 -62.41 -16.29
N MET A 35 5.75 -61.37 -16.78
CA MET A 35 4.92 -60.50 -15.93
C MET A 35 3.79 -61.27 -15.25
N GLN A 36 3.14 -62.21 -15.95
CA GLN A 36 2.10 -63.06 -15.37
C GLN A 36 2.65 -64.15 -14.41
N ARG A 37 3.96 -64.46 -14.48
CA ARG A 37 4.64 -65.33 -13.51
C ARG A 37 5.00 -64.57 -12.23
N GLN A 38 5.54 -63.35 -12.36
CA GLN A 38 5.91 -62.50 -11.22
C GLN A 38 4.69 -62.03 -10.40
N ASP A 39 3.54 -61.84 -11.04
CA ASP A 39 2.29 -61.53 -10.33
C ASP A 39 1.69 -62.74 -9.60
N ARG A 40 1.96 -63.98 -10.06
CA ARG A 40 1.62 -65.21 -9.34
C ARG A 40 2.54 -65.48 -8.16
N GLU A 41 3.82 -65.12 -8.26
CA GLU A 41 4.80 -65.23 -7.17
C GLU A 41 4.61 -64.18 -6.08
N LYS A 42 4.05 -63.00 -6.40
CA LYS A 42 3.72 -61.94 -5.42
C LYS A 42 2.49 -62.22 -4.56
N GLN A 43 1.61 -63.15 -4.95
CA GLN A 43 0.40 -63.49 -4.18
C GLN A 43 0.64 -64.53 -3.08
N THR A 44 1.84 -65.13 -2.96
CA THR A 44 2.08 -66.25 -2.03
C THR A 44 3.01 -65.97 -0.85
N ALA A 45 3.46 -64.73 -0.61
CA ALA A 45 4.49 -64.51 0.40
C ALA A 45 4.33 -63.23 1.24
N ILE A 46 3.26 -63.10 2.04
CA ILE A 46 3.28 -62.30 3.28
C ILE A 46 2.38 -62.96 4.34
N ALA A 47 2.98 -63.64 5.32
CA ALA A 47 2.70 -63.50 6.76
C ALA A 47 3.33 -64.65 7.59
N THR A 48 4.46 -64.39 8.27
CA THR A 48 4.62 -64.49 9.74
C THR A 48 6.03 -64.03 10.18
N PRO A 49 6.20 -63.56 11.44
CA PRO A 49 7.10 -62.47 11.79
C PRO A 49 8.39 -62.93 12.51
N THR A 50 9.35 -62.03 12.79
CA THR A 50 9.72 -61.51 14.15
C THR A 50 11.09 -60.76 14.14
N THR A 51 11.13 -59.62 14.87
CA THR A 51 12.22 -59.03 15.70
C THR A 51 13.48 -58.31 15.14
N VAL A 52 13.45 -56.97 15.32
CA VAL A 52 14.41 -56.09 16.05
C VAL A 52 15.90 -56.09 15.66
N THR A 53 16.36 -55.01 15.02
CA THR A 53 17.19 -53.92 15.62
C THR A 53 17.53 -52.89 14.53
N ASP A 54 16.95 -51.69 14.63
CA ASP A 54 17.19 -50.60 13.68
C ASP A 54 18.09 -49.54 14.33
N GLN A 55 19.31 -49.41 13.82
CA GLN A 55 20.14 -48.21 13.95
C GLN A 55 19.95 -47.41 12.66
N GLN A 56 19.11 -46.37 12.70
CA GLN A 56 19.03 -45.36 11.65
C GLN A 56 19.26 -43.96 12.23
N THR A 57 20.36 -43.38 11.75
CA THR A 57 20.58 -41.97 11.40
C THR A 57 19.37 -41.06 11.61
N ARG A 58 19.37 -40.33 12.73
CA ARG A 58 18.46 -39.20 12.95
C ARG A 58 18.96 -37.96 12.20
N GLN A 59 18.09 -37.36 11.39
CA GLN A 59 18.22 -35.99 10.90
C GLN A 59 18.21 -35.03 12.10
N GLU A 60 19.34 -34.38 12.38
CA GLU A 60 19.45 -33.29 13.36
C GLU A 60 19.35 -31.95 12.62
N GLU A 61 18.13 -31.52 12.28
CA GLU A 61 17.86 -30.15 11.83
C GLU A 61 17.05 -29.40 12.89
N GLN A 62 17.67 -28.35 13.44
CA GLN A 62 17.06 -27.31 14.29
C GLN A 62 16.10 -27.78 15.40
N ASP A 63 16.51 -28.77 16.19
CA ASP A 63 15.86 -28.99 17.47
C ASP A 63 16.31 -27.91 18.47
N GLU A 64 15.53 -26.82 18.58
CA GLU A 64 15.72 -25.78 19.61
C GLU A 64 15.62 -26.37 21.03
N ASN A 65 15.05 -27.57 21.17
CA ASN A 65 14.97 -28.36 22.40
C ASN A 65 16.07 -29.44 22.49
N ALA A 66 17.05 -29.45 21.61
CA ALA A 66 18.22 -30.31 21.76
C ALA A 66 19.30 -29.65 22.64
N PHE A 67 20.00 -30.48 23.41
CA PHE A 67 21.18 -30.07 24.16
C PHE A 67 22.39 -29.96 23.23
N TYR A 68 23.12 -28.84 23.27
CA TYR A 68 24.30 -28.66 22.42
C TYR A 68 25.58 -29.08 23.16
N ASN A 69 26.28 -30.07 22.61
CA ASN A 69 27.58 -30.51 23.12
C ASN A 69 28.71 -29.59 22.63
N ILE A 70 29.12 -28.64 23.48
CA ILE A 70 30.24 -27.70 23.24
C ILE A 70 31.63 -28.36 23.18
N HIS A 71 31.75 -29.67 23.42
CA HIS A 71 33.01 -30.41 23.28
C HIS A 71 32.99 -31.37 22.10
N SER A 72 31.93 -31.37 21.29
CA SER A 72 31.87 -32.17 20.08
C SER A 72 33.01 -31.82 19.13
N VAL A 73 33.69 -32.87 18.66
CA VAL A 73 34.77 -32.80 17.65
C VAL A 73 34.27 -33.13 16.24
N LEU A 74 32.98 -33.43 16.09
CA LEU A 74 32.36 -33.75 14.81
C LEU A 74 32.09 -32.46 14.03
N PRO A 75 32.37 -32.43 12.71
CA PRO A 75 31.94 -31.33 11.87
C PRO A 75 30.42 -31.14 11.95
N LYS A 76 29.97 -29.88 11.95
CA LYS A 76 28.55 -29.54 11.95
C LYS A 76 28.24 -28.57 10.83
N THR A 77 27.38 -28.97 9.91
CA THR A 77 26.96 -28.14 8.78
C THR A 77 25.79 -27.25 9.20
N LEU A 78 25.93 -25.94 8.98
CA LEU A 78 24.88 -24.96 9.18
C LEU A 78 24.24 -24.67 7.82
N LYS A 79 23.02 -25.19 7.62
CA LYS A 79 22.20 -24.86 6.46
C LYS A 79 21.65 -23.44 6.57
N MET A 80 21.68 -22.71 5.47
CA MET A 80 21.19 -21.34 5.36
C MET A 80 19.80 -21.34 4.72
N ARG A 81 18.81 -20.68 5.35
CA ARG A 81 17.43 -20.61 4.83
C ARG A 81 17.25 -19.60 3.70
N THR A 82 18.21 -18.70 3.54
CA THR A 82 18.17 -17.60 2.56
C THR A 82 18.87 -17.93 1.23
N GLY A 83 19.31 -19.19 1.05
CA GLY A 83 19.86 -19.71 -0.20
C GLY A 83 21.38 -19.55 -0.38
N GLU A 84 22.08 -18.93 0.58
CA GLU A 84 23.54 -18.87 0.58
C GLU A 84 24.18 -20.24 0.85
N LEU A 85 25.46 -20.37 0.49
CA LEU A 85 26.25 -21.58 0.73
C LEU A 85 26.31 -21.91 2.23
N GLU A 86 26.19 -23.19 2.56
CA GLU A 86 26.25 -23.71 3.93
C GLU A 86 27.59 -23.37 4.61
N ILE A 87 27.57 -23.21 5.94
CA ILE A 87 28.79 -23.02 6.74
C ILE A 87 29.08 -24.30 7.51
N VAL A 88 30.19 -24.96 7.17
CA VAL A 88 30.64 -26.16 7.87
C VAL A 88 31.54 -25.75 9.03
N LEU A 89 31.05 -25.95 10.26
CA LEU A 89 31.87 -25.84 11.47
C LEU A 89 32.83 -27.02 11.51
N GLU A 90 34.12 -26.74 11.68
CA GLU A 90 35.18 -27.74 11.74
C GLU A 90 35.88 -27.64 13.11
N PRO A 91 35.31 -28.22 14.19
CA PRO A 91 35.85 -28.09 15.55
C PRO A 91 37.30 -28.60 15.68
N LYS A 92 37.74 -29.51 14.80
CA LYS A 92 39.13 -29.97 14.75
C LYS A 92 40.12 -28.88 14.33
N LEU A 93 39.71 -27.94 13.46
CA LEU A 93 40.52 -26.79 13.05
C LEU A 93 40.52 -25.67 14.11
N ALA A 94 39.48 -25.61 14.93
CA ALA A 94 39.32 -24.68 16.04
C ALA A 94 39.23 -25.40 17.39
N SER A 95 40.17 -26.30 17.66
CA SER A 95 40.12 -27.21 18.81
C SER A 95 40.15 -26.49 20.17
N ARG A 96 40.73 -25.29 20.22
CA ARG A 96 40.80 -24.49 21.44
C ARG A 96 39.49 -23.72 21.67
N LEU A 97 38.77 -24.12 22.71
CA LEU A 97 37.66 -23.36 23.28
C LEU A 97 38.19 -22.33 24.28
N TYR A 98 37.90 -21.06 24.05
CA TYR A 98 38.23 -19.98 24.96
C TYR A 98 37.07 -19.72 25.92
N VAL A 99 37.39 -19.61 27.21
CA VAL A 99 36.50 -19.45 28.36
C VAL A 99 37.15 -18.48 29.37
N ALA A 100 36.42 -18.09 30.41
CA ALA A 100 36.90 -17.14 31.42
C ALA A 100 38.22 -17.54 32.11
N SER A 101 38.57 -18.83 32.15
CA SER A 101 39.81 -19.33 32.76
C SER A 101 41.03 -19.30 31.84
N ASN A 102 40.89 -19.05 30.52
CA ASN A 102 41.99 -19.12 29.55
C ASN A 102 41.99 -17.98 28.52
N LEU A 103 41.90 -16.74 28.99
CA LEU A 103 41.75 -15.52 28.19
C LEU A 103 42.93 -15.15 27.27
N GLN A 104 44.04 -15.89 27.27
CA GLN A 104 45.14 -15.64 26.33
C GLN A 104 44.81 -16.22 24.95
N TYR A 105 44.48 -15.35 23.99
CA TYR A 105 43.99 -15.72 22.66
C TYR A 105 44.97 -15.46 21.52
N ASP A 106 44.80 -16.20 20.43
CA ASP A 106 45.56 -16.04 19.19
C ASP A 106 45.07 -14.81 18.40
N ARG A 107 45.82 -13.71 18.51
CA ARG A 107 45.56 -12.46 17.77
C ARG A 107 45.67 -12.63 16.26
N THR A 108 46.53 -13.53 15.78
CA THR A 108 46.70 -13.76 14.34
C THR A 108 45.49 -14.45 13.76
N MET A 109 44.98 -15.50 14.42
CA MET A 109 43.75 -16.19 14.01
C MET A 109 42.54 -15.27 14.07
N MET A 110 42.40 -14.45 15.11
CA MET A 110 41.27 -13.50 15.27
C MET A 110 41.20 -12.44 14.15
N ASN A 111 42.34 -12.04 13.59
CA ASN A 111 42.40 -11.00 12.56
C ASN A 111 42.25 -11.55 11.13
N ARG A 112 42.11 -12.86 10.95
CA ARG A 112 41.94 -13.47 9.64
C ARG A 112 40.56 -13.14 9.05
N ALA A 113 40.56 -12.62 7.83
CA ALA A 113 39.33 -12.30 7.11
C ALA A 113 38.62 -13.53 6.56
N ASP A 114 39.36 -14.61 6.29
CA ASP A 114 38.90 -15.81 5.61
C ASP A 114 38.32 -16.88 6.55
N VAL A 115 37.97 -16.51 7.79
CA VAL A 115 37.44 -17.45 8.79
C VAL A 115 36.23 -16.88 9.52
N TRP A 116 35.36 -17.78 9.98
CA TRP A 116 34.29 -17.51 10.92
C TRP A 116 34.75 -17.84 12.33
N HIS A 117 34.42 -16.98 13.30
CA HIS A 117 34.58 -17.23 14.72
C HIS A 117 33.22 -17.58 15.32
N GLN A 118 33.18 -18.56 16.21
CA GLN A 118 31.95 -18.95 16.89
C GLN A 118 31.93 -18.32 18.29
N VAL A 119 30.84 -17.64 18.61
CA VAL A 119 30.53 -17.16 19.96
C VAL A 119 29.39 -17.99 20.52
N ILE A 120 29.56 -18.49 21.75
CA ILE A 120 28.63 -19.36 22.46
C ILE A 120 28.22 -18.64 23.74
N VAL A 121 26.92 -18.50 23.98
CA VAL A 121 26.31 -17.84 25.14
C VAL A 121 25.69 -18.90 26.02
N HIS A 122 26.18 -19.03 27.25
CA HIS A 122 25.68 -20.00 28.22
C HIS A 122 24.56 -19.40 29.05
N HIS A 123 23.34 -19.92 28.87
CA HIS A 123 22.15 -19.39 29.55
C HIS A 123 21.30 -20.44 30.27
N GLU A 124 21.48 -21.75 30.00
CA GLU A 124 20.76 -22.84 30.67
C GLU A 124 19.22 -22.63 30.68
N ASN A 125 18.68 -22.30 29.51
CA ASN A 125 17.29 -21.86 29.28
C ASN A 125 16.80 -20.65 30.11
N GLY A 126 17.66 -19.98 30.88
CA GLY A 126 17.33 -18.85 31.73
C GLY A 126 17.20 -17.49 31.02
N CYS A 127 17.52 -17.41 29.73
CA CYS A 127 17.47 -16.17 28.96
C CYS A 127 16.93 -16.39 27.53
N ALA A 128 16.05 -15.48 27.10
CA ALA A 128 15.51 -15.45 25.75
C ALA A 128 16.49 -14.81 24.76
N LYS A 129 16.42 -15.23 23.48
CA LYS A 129 17.27 -14.75 22.38
C LYS A 129 17.23 -13.23 22.24
N GLU A 130 16.06 -12.62 22.36
CA GLU A 130 15.85 -11.18 22.19
C GLU A 130 16.63 -10.40 23.24
N LYS A 131 16.65 -10.88 24.49
CA LYS A 131 17.40 -10.27 25.59
C LYS A 131 18.91 -10.41 25.41
N ILE A 132 19.38 -11.54 24.87
CA ILE A 132 20.80 -11.76 24.56
C ILE A 132 21.26 -10.81 23.46
N LEU A 133 20.51 -10.72 22.35
CA LEU A 133 20.81 -9.82 21.25
C LEU A 133 20.74 -8.35 21.69
N GLU A 134 19.73 -7.96 22.47
CA GLU A 134 19.63 -6.62 23.04
C GLU A 134 20.85 -6.26 23.90
N ALA A 135 21.30 -7.17 24.77
CA ALA A 135 22.50 -6.96 25.59
C ALA A 135 23.77 -6.83 24.73
N LEU A 136 23.93 -7.66 23.70
CA LEU A 136 25.06 -7.59 22.76
C LEU A 136 25.07 -6.27 21.98
N PHE A 137 23.96 -5.88 21.35
CA PHE A 137 23.89 -4.66 20.56
C PHE A 137 23.98 -3.40 21.41
N THR A 138 23.52 -3.43 22.66
CA THR A 138 23.69 -2.33 23.62
C THR A 138 25.15 -2.20 24.05
N LYS A 139 25.81 -3.33 24.37
CA LYS A 139 27.21 -3.35 24.82
C LYS A 139 28.17 -2.89 23.72
N PHE A 140 27.88 -3.26 22.47
CA PHE A 140 28.71 -2.98 21.30
C PHE A 140 28.05 -1.99 20.32
N SER A 141 27.38 -0.97 20.84
CA SER A 141 26.53 -0.05 20.06
C SER A 141 27.24 0.73 18.94
N TYR A 142 28.57 0.87 19.05
CA TYR A 142 29.42 1.58 18.08
C TYR A 142 30.32 0.66 17.26
N CYS A 143 30.33 -0.65 17.55
CA CYS A 143 31.17 -1.59 16.84
C CYS A 143 30.41 -2.15 15.63
N ASP A 144 31.12 -2.32 14.52
CA ASP A 144 30.61 -2.98 13.33
C ASP A 144 30.66 -4.50 13.52
N PHE A 145 29.52 -5.13 13.77
CA PHE A 145 29.41 -6.57 13.86
C PHE A 145 28.02 -7.08 13.47
N PHE A 146 27.98 -8.31 12.95
CA PHE A 146 26.75 -8.94 12.50
C PHE A 146 26.75 -10.42 12.91
N PRO A 147 25.96 -10.81 13.93
CA PRO A 147 25.77 -12.22 14.25
C PRO A 147 25.10 -12.94 13.09
N VAL A 148 25.79 -13.96 12.56
CA VAL A 148 25.34 -14.79 11.43
C VAL A 148 24.97 -16.18 11.92
N ALA A 149 23.95 -16.77 11.32
CA ALA A 149 23.50 -18.14 11.58
C ALA A 149 23.31 -18.40 13.08
N TYR A 150 22.55 -17.53 13.75
CA TYR A 150 22.22 -17.69 15.16
C TYR A 150 21.41 -18.98 15.35
N ARG A 151 21.83 -19.83 16.28
CA ARG A 151 21.18 -21.10 16.62
C ARG A 151 20.93 -21.14 18.12
N ARG A 152 19.70 -21.52 18.47
CA ARG A 152 19.23 -21.68 19.84
C ARG A 152 19.19 -23.15 20.21
N HIS A 153 19.63 -23.45 21.44
CA HIS A 153 19.56 -24.77 22.06
C HIS A 153 19.14 -24.61 23.53
N ILE A 154 18.80 -25.70 24.21
CA ILE A 154 18.33 -25.64 25.61
C ILE A 154 19.35 -24.94 26.52
N ASN A 155 20.61 -25.33 26.44
CA ASN A 155 21.67 -24.90 27.35
C ASN A 155 22.42 -23.64 26.87
N VAL A 156 22.55 -23.47 25.56
CA VAL A 156 23.35 -22.40 24.96
C VAL A 156 22.73 -21.86 23.69
N ASP A 157 23.05 -20.61 23.38
CA ASP A 157 22.89 -20.05 22.05
C ASP A 157 24.28 -19.91 21.42
N PHE A 158 24.38 -20.05 20.10
CA PHE A 158 25.62 -19.66 19.41
C PHE A 158 25.35 -18.95 18.09
N PHE A 159 26.33 -18.16 17.66
CA PHE A 159 26.32 -17.48 16.38
C PHE A 159 27.74 -17.32 15.85
N LEU A 160 27.85 -16.96 14.59
CA LEU A 160 29.11 -16.74 13.91
C LEU A 160 29.39 -15.25 13.70
N LEU A 161 30.66 -14.88 13.80
CA LEU A 161 31.18 -13.56 13.50
C LEU A 161 32.35 -13.67 12.54
N ARG A 162 32.44 -12.75 11.59
CA ARG A 162 33.57 -12.62 10.66
C ARG A 162 33.89 -11.14 10.49
N MET A 163 35.17 -10.81 10.37
CA MET A 163 35.65 -9.41 10.31
C MET A 163 35.30 -8.55 11.54
N CYS A 164 34.96 -9.18 12.68
CA CYS A 164 34.51 -8.50 13.90
C CYS A 164 35.60 -8.46 14.99
N HIS A 165 36.87 -8.26 14.61
CA HIS A 165 38.01 -8.37 15.52
C HIS A 165 37.91 -7.45 16.76
N GLN A 166 37.35 -6.24 16.61
CA GLN A 166 37.15 -5.31 17.72
C GLN A 166 36.17 -5.86 18.77
N VAL A 167 35.05 -6.43 18.33
CA VAL A 167 34.05 -7.02 19.24
C VAL A 167 34.61 -8.26 19.91
N ILE A 168 35.29 -9.14 19.16
CA ILE A 168 35.88 -10.35 19.73
C ILE A 168 36.96 -10.00 20.75
N ALA A 169 37.87 -9.07 20.44
CA ALA A 169 38.89 -8.60 21.39
C ALA A 169 38.24 -8.04 22.66
N LYS A 170 37.18 -7.23 22.51
CA LYS A 170 36.48 -6.66 23.66
C LYS A 170 35.78 -7.70 24.51
N LEU A 171 35.23 -8.76 23.90
CA LEU A 171 34.69 -9.91 24.64
C LEU A 171 35.77 -10.58 25.50
N PHE A 172 37.00 -10.72 25.00
CA PHE A 172 38.12 -11.26 25.77
C PHE A 172 38.56 -10.32 26.91
N GLU A 173 38.65 -9.02 26.65
CA GLU A 173 38.96 -8.00 27.68
C GLU A 173 37.96 -8.02 28.84
N ASP A 174 36.68 -8.24 28.52
CA ASP A 174 35.60 -8.32 29.50
C ASP A 174 35.46 -9.69 30.17
N GLY A 175 36.48 -10.55 30.03
CA GLY A 175 36.53 -11.86 30.67
C GLY A 175 35.55 -12.88 30.11
N LEU A 176 35.11 -12.72 28.86
CA LEU A 176 34.12 -13.57 28.19
C LEU A 176 32.82 -13.69 29.00
N LYS A 177 32.26 -12.53 29.38
CA LYS A 177 31.00 -12.42 30.10
C LYS A 177 30.04 -11.41 29.46
N LEU A 178 28.75 -11.71 29.51
CA LEU A 178 27.68 -10.86 29.01
C LEU A 178 26.66 -10.60 30.11
N LYS A 179 26.58 -9.35 30.55
CA LYS A 179 25.57 -8.91 31.52
C LYS A 179 24.23 -8.69 30.80
N VAL A 180 23.20 -9.42 31.22
CA VAL A 180 21.83 -9.32 30.71
C VAL A 180 20.90 -8.99 31.88
N GLY A 181 20.65 -7.70 32.11
CA GLY A 181 19.92 -7.24 33.28
C GLY A 181 20.64 -7.61 34.59
N PRO A 182 20.00 -8.37 35.51
CA PRO A 182 20.65 -8.86 36.73
C PRO A 182 21.51 -10.12 36.51
N LEU A 183 21.39 -10.79 35.36
CA LEU A 183 22.11 -12.03 35.05
C LEU A 183 23.48 -11.72 34.44
N ASP A 184 24.48 -12.53 34.79
CA ASP A 184 25.82 -12.50 34.18
C ASP A 184 26.03 -13.83 33.45
N LEU A 185 25.89 -13.82 32.13
CA LEU A 185 25.99 -15.00 31.29
C LEU A 185 27.46 -15.25 30.91
N ALA A 186 27.91 -16.48 31.10
CA ALA A 186 29.24 -16.88 30.63
C ALA A 186 29.24 -16.97 29.10
N LEU A 187 30.35 -16.58 28.47
CA LEU A 187 30.58 -16.74 27.04
C LEU A 187 31.73 -17.72 26.80
N SER A 188 31.70 -18.36 25.64
CA SER A 188 32.84 -19.06 25.10
C SER A 188 33.05 -18.70 23.64
N VAL A 189 34.30 -18.73 23.19
CA VAL A 189 34.65 -18.39 21.82
C VAL A 189 35.51 -19.48 21.21
N ARG A 190 35.23 -19.85 19.96
CA ARG A 190 36.16 -20.62 19.12
C ARG A 190 36.65 -19.74 17.98
N LEU A 191 37.95 -19.51 17.92
CA LEU A 191 38.55 -18.75 16.82
C LEU A 191 38.82 -19.68 15.64
N GLY A 192 38.42 -19.29 14.42
CA GLY A 192 38.65 -20.09 13.21
C GLY A 192 37.71 -21.30 13.08
N ALA A 193 36.49 -21.20 13.61
CA ALA A 193 35.51 -22.29 13.66
C ALA A 193 35.08 -22.83 12.29
N ALA A 194 35.18 -22.02 11.24
CA ALA A 194 34.97 -22.44 9.85
C ALA A 194 35.80 -21.55 8.90
N ARG A 195 36.16 -22.06 7.72
CA ARG A 195 36.71 -21.24 6.63
C ARG A 195 35.57 -20.57 5.85
N PHE A 196 35.78 -19.32 5.47
CA PHE A 196 34.87 -18.60 4.58
C PHE A 196 35.04 -19.08 3.14
N GLN A 197 33.93 -19.22 2.43
CA GLN A 197 33.89 -19.59 1.01
C GLN A 197 33.02 -18.60 0.24
N THR A 198 33.38 -18.35 -1.03
CA THR A 198 32.57 -17.52 -1.93
C THR A 198 31.17 -18.11 -2.07
N GLY A 199 30.14 -17.26 -2.01
CA GLY A 199 28.73 -17.67 -2.01
C GLY A 199 28.11 -17.83 -0.61
N GLN A 200 28.92 -17.77 0.46
CA GLN A 200 28.40 -17.64 1.83
C GLN A 200 27.95 -16.21 2.11
N ILE A 201 27.06 -16.06 3.10
CA ILE A 201 26.45 -14.77 3.46
C ILE A 201 27.48 -13.67 3.74
N PHE A 202 27.23 -12.50 3.17
CA PHE A 202 28.05 -11.30 3.33
C PHE A 202 27.19 -10.15 3.88
N PRO A 203 27.20 -9.89 5.20
CA PRO A 203 26.21 -9.05 5.88
C PRO A 203 25.89 -7.70 5.21
N ARG A 204 26.91 -6.93 4.85
CA ARG A 204 26.75 -5.61 4.23
C ARG A 204 26.07 -5.69 2.86
N GLN A 205 26.46 -6.65 2.03
CA GLN A 205 25.84 -6.88 0.72
C GLN A 205 24.41 -7.39 0.87
N THR A 206 24.15 -8.27 1.84
CA THR A 206 22.80 -8.76 2.14
C THR A 206 21.87 -7.61 2.55
N ILE A 207 22.34 -6.67 3.38
CA ILE A 207 21.61 -5.45 3.74
C ILE A 207 21.37 -4.56 2.51
N THR A 208 22.40 -4.30 1.71
CA THR A 208 22.26 -3.50 0.48
C THR A 208 21.25 -4.11 -0.49
N ARG A 209 21.29 -5.44 -0.68
CA ARG A 209 20.33 -6.18 -1.52
C ARG A 209 18.90 -6.04 -1.00
N ALA A 210 18.68 -6.18 0.32
CA ALA A 210 17.36 -6.02 0.91
C ALA A 210 16.82 -4.59 0.80
N VAL A 211 17.67 -3.57 0.94
CA VAL A 211 17.27 -2.17 0.69
C VAL A 211 16.95 -1.94 -0.79
N GLN A 212 17.79 -2.45 -1.70
CA GLN A 212 17.57 -2.33 -3.14
C GLN A 212 16.25 -3.01 -3.56
N GLU A 213 15.98 -4.21 -3.06
CA GLU A 213 14.72 -4.91 -3.33
C GLU A 213 13.51 -4.10 -2.84
N ARG A 214 13.58 -3.48 -1.65
CA ARG A 214 12.52 -2.58 -1.17
C ARG A 214 12.38 -1.32 -2.03
N CYS A 215 13.48 -0.79 -2.58
CA CYS A 215 13.44 0.32 -3.54
C CYS A 215 12.81 -0.08 -4.88
N ASP A 216 13.22 -1.23 -5.44
CA ASP A 216 12.69 -1.73 -6.71
C ASP A 216 11.19 -2.03 -6.61
N ASN A 217 10.77 -2.62 -5.49
CA ASN A 217 9.35 -2.84 -5.18
C ASN A 217 8.58 -1.52 -5.04
N ALA A 218 9.18 -0.47 -4.48
CA ALA A 218 8.55 0.85 -4.41
C ALA A 218 8.38 1.47 -5.82
N ALA A 219 9.35 1.27 -6.72
CA ALA A 219 9.30 1.75 -8.09
C ALA A 219 8.29 0.98 -8.96
N GLN A 220 8.13 -0.32 -8.72
CA GLN A 220 7.27 -1.19 -9.54
C GLN A 220 5.84 -1.32 -9.01
N TYR A 221 5.64 -1.32 -7.68
CA TYR A 221 4.37 -1.76 -7.06
C TYR A 221 3.91 -0.92 -5.85
N GLY A 222 4.65 0.14 -5.46
CA GLY A 222 4.33 1.00 -4.31
C GLY A 222 3.91 2.43 -4.69
N SER A 223 3.68 3.29 -3.69
CA SER A 223 3.68 4.74 -3.96
C SER A 223 5.07 5.11 -4.44
N SER A 224 5.19 5.56 -5.70
CA SER A 224 6.48 5.85 -6.36
C SER A 224 7.36 6.88 -5.62
N ASN A 225 6.83 7.52 -4.59
CA ASN A 225 7.49 8.47 -3.74
C ASN A 225 7.86 7.97 -2.32
N LEU A 226 7.59 6.71 -1.96
CA LEU A 226 7.80 6.13 -0.63
C LEU A 226 8.79 4.96 -0.64
N LEU A 227 9.87 5.07 0.13
CA LEU A 227 10.69 3.91 0.52
C LEU A 227 10.22 3.39 1.88
N ASN A 228 9.71 2.16 1.91
CA ASN A 228 9.26 1.50 3.14
C ASN A 228 10.32 0.52 3.67
N LEU A 229 10.89 0.85 4.83
CA LEU A 229 11.81 0.01 5.61
C LEU A 229 11.27 -0.23 7.03
N ASP A 230 9.95 -0.21 7.21
CA ASP A 230 9.30 -0.62 8.47
C ASP A 230 9.71 -2.05 8.85
N SER A 231 9.99 -2.28 10.13
CA SER A 231 10.43 -3.58 10.67
C SER A 231 11.50 -4.27 9.81
N PHE A 232 12.52 -3.53 9.38
CA PHE A 232 13.47 -3.98 8.36
C PHE A 232 14.16 -5.31 8.69
N ALA A 233 14.40 -5.58 9.97
CA ALA A 233 15.01 -6.83 10.44
C ALA A 233 14.19 -8.09 10.11
N GLU A 234 12.90 -7.96 9.81
CA GLU A 234 12.00 -9.08 9.45
C GLU A 234 12.05 -9.44 7.96
N HIS A 235 12.85 -8.71 7.15
CA HIS A 235 12.99 -9.00 5.74
C HIS A 235 13.51 -10.42 5.50
N VAL A 236 12.91 -11.16 4.56
CA VAL A 236 13.22 -12.58 4.29
C VAL A 236 14.71 -12.82 4.05
N CYS A 237 15.37 -12.00 3.23
CA CYS A 237 16.82 -12.07 2.97
C CYS A 237 17.71 -11.88 4.20
N LEU A 238 17.19 -11.41 5.33
CA LEU A 238 17.95 -11.13 6.54
C LEU A 238 17.77 -12.24 7.60
N GLN A 239 17.04 -13.33 7.31
CA GLN A 239 16.70 -14.37 8.29
C GLN A 239 17.93 -15.08 8.91
N GLU A 240 19.05 -15.19 8.18
CA GLU A 240 20.32 -15.72 8.71
C GLU A 240 21.23 -14.65 9.35
N LEU A 241 20.76 -13.42 9.44
CA LEU A 241 21.51 -12.25 9.89
C LEU A 241 20.78 -11.51 11.01
N CYS A 242 21.36 -11.47 12.21
CA CYS A 242 20.77 -10.70 13.31
C CYS A 242 21.03 -9.21 13.10
N ILE A 243 19.98 -8.45 12.81
CA ILE A 243 20.02 -7.00 12.59
C ILE A 243 19.24 -6.28 13.68
N ASN A 244 19.80 -5.16 14.14
CA ASN A 244 19.15 -4.21 15.01
C ASN A 244 19.61 -2.80 14.64
N LEU A 245 18.71 -1.97 14.09
CA LEU A 245 19.06 -0.60 13.68
C LEU A 245 19.21 0.36 14.88
N GLY A 246 18.98 -0.13 16.10
CA GLY A 246 19.46 0.50 17.32
C GLY A 246 20.98 0.52 17.45
N ASN A 247 21.70 -0.41 16.80
CA ASN A 247 23.16 -0.38 16.69
C ASN A 247 23.58 0.66 15.62
N ARG A 248 24.45 1.60 15.99
CA ARG A 248 24.83 2.73 15.14
C ARG A 248 25.51 2.27 13.85
N ALA A 249 26.43 1.31 13.94
CA ALA A 249 27.21 0.84 12.79
C ALA A 249 26.31 0.12 11.77
N GLN A 250 25.39 -0.72 12.25
CA GLN A 250 24.43 -1.38 11.36
C GLN A 250 23.47 -0.40 10.69
N PHE A 251 22.97 0.60 11.44
CA PHE A 251 22.12 1.64 10.86
C PHE A 251 22.87 2.51 9.84
N GLU A 252 24.17 2.71 10.00
CA GLU A 252 25.02 3.38 9.02
C GLU A 252 25.09 2.62 7.69
N VAL A 253 25.22 1.29 7.74
CA VAL A 253 25.16 0.45 6.54
C VAL A 253 23.82 0.59 5.81
N VAL A 254 22.71 0.60 6.55
CA VAL A 254 21.38 0.81 5.97
C VAL A 254 21.27 2.21 5.36
N CYS A 255 21.73 3.27 6.04
CA CYS A 255 21.72 4.63 5.50
C CYS A 255 22.56 4.75 4.21
N SER A 256 23.74 4.14 4.17
CA SER A 256 24.57 4.09 2.97
C SER A 256 23.87 3.35 1.82
N ALA A 257 23.22 2.22 2.11
CA ALA A 257 22.45 1.47 1.12
C ALA A 257 21.26 2.29 0.59
N ILE A 258 20.56 3.03 1.44
CA ILE A 258 19.47 3.93 1.05
C ILE A 258 19.99 5.00 0.08
N VAL A 259 21.10 5.67 0.41
CA VAL A 259 21.69 6.71 -0.46
C VAL A 259 22.14 6.12 -1.80
N GLN A 260 22.76 4.94 -1.78
CA GLN A 260 23.20 4.25 -2.99
C GLN A 260 22.02 3.85 -3.88
N ALA A 261 20.95 3.32 -3.30
CA ALA A 261 19.78 2.85 -4.04
C ALA A 261 18.94 4.00 -4.63
N LEU A 262 18.92 5.17 -3.96
CA LEU A 262 18.06 6.28 -4.37
C LEU A 262 18.74 7.28 -5.32
N GLY A 263 20.07 7.38 -5.36
CA GLY A 263 20.78 8.30 -6.27
C GLY A 263 20.31 9.77 -6.17
N GLU A 264 20.69 10.62 -7.12
CA GLU A 264 20.28 12.04 -7.14
C GLU A 264 18.92 12.29 -7.81
N ASN A 265 18.36 11.30 -8.53
CA ASN A 265 17.19 11.45 -9.41
C ASN A 265 15.99 10.58 -9.03
N SER A 266 15.88 10.16 -7.77
CA SER A 266 14.75 9.36 -7.30
C SER A 266 13.49 10.21 -7.05
N CYS A 267 12.32 9.68 -7.41
CA CYS A 267 11.00 10.25 -7.08
C CYS A 267 10.64 10.10 -5.59
N ILE A 268 11.46 9.39 -4.80
CA ILE A 268 11.22 9.10 -3.39
C ILE A 268 11.52 10.32 -2.54
N ASN A 269 10.46 10.87 -1.96
CA ASN A 269 10.50 11.99 -1.03
C ASN A 269 9.98 11.62 0.37
N THR A 270 9.55 10.37 0.56
CA THR A 270 9.06 9.84 1.84
C THR A 270 9.86 8.61 2.25
N LEU A 271 10.34 8.60 3.48
CA LEU A 271 11.09 7.48 4.06
C LEU A 271 10.40 6.96 5.32
N ARG A 272 10.07 5.67 5.36
CA ARG A 272 9.56 5.00 6.55
C ARG A 272 10.61 4.08 7.16
N LEU A 273 10.96 4.36 8.42
CA LEU A 273 11.94 3.64 9.24
C LEU A 273 11.31 3.20 10.58
N SER A 274 9.99 2.99 10.60
CA SER A 274 9.25 2.64 11.80
C SER A 274 9.65 1.26 12.36
N ASN A 275 9.46 1.06 13.66
CA ASN A 275 9.62 -0.23 14.35
C ASN A 275 11.00 -0.89 14.19
N ASN A 276 12.07 -0.10 14.07
CA ASN A 276 13.43 -0.60 13.83
C ASN A 276 14.36 -0.53 15.05
N GLY A 277 13.85 -0.09 16.21
CA GLY A 277 14.64 0.07 17.42
C GLY A 277 15.72 1.16 17.36
N ILE A 278 15.64 2.08 16.39
CA ILE A 278 16.64 3.13 16.16
C ILE A 278 16.81 4.00 17.41
N SER A 279 18.05 4.15 17.87
CA SER A 279 18.41 5.01 19.00
C SER A 279 19.39 6.14 18.60
N HIS A 280 20.19 5.90 17.56
CA HIS A 280 21.24 6.81 17.07
C HIS A 280 20.87 7.44 15.70
N ILE A 281 19.81 8.25 15.67
CA ILE A 281 19.25 8.82 14.43
C ILE A 281 20.19 9.77 13.65
N SER A 282 21.24 10.31 14.30
CA SER A 282 22.17 11.26 13.66
C SER A 282 22.84 10.74 12.39
N VAL A 283 22.96 9.42 12.26
CA VAL A 283 23.59 8.76 11.10
C VAL A 283 22.82 9.01 9.80
N LEU A 284 21.50 9.19 9.90
CA LEU A 284 20.64 9.48 8.76
C LEU A 284 20.98 10.82 8.08
N ALA A 285 21.77 11.69 8.73
CA ALA A 285 22.24 12.95 8.13
C ALA A 285 23.07 12.74 6.84
N SER A 286 23.63 11.54 6.63
CA SER A 286 24.30 11.17 5.37
C SER A 286 23.34 11.19 4.17
N ALA A 287 22.04 10.97 4.42
CA ALA A 287 20.97 10.97 3.42
C ALA A 287 20.39 12.37 3.11
N LYS A 288 21.05 13.46 3.52
CA LYS A 288 20.58 14.84 3.31
C LYS A 288 20.39 15.24 1.84
N SER A 289 21.08 14.57 0.91
CA SER A 289 20.95 14.81 -0.53
C SER A 289 19.60 14.36 -1.10
N LEU A 290 18.90 13.44 -0.43
CA LEU A 290 17.69 12.78 -0.94
C LEU A 290 16.42 13.65 -0.88
N ARG A 291 16.52 14.93 -0.47
CA ARG A 291 15.42 15.92 -0.39
C ARG A 291 14.10 15.34 0.19
N LEU A 292 14.21 14.53 1.23
CA LEU A 292 13.06 13.91 1.90
C LEU A 292 12.16 15.01 2.50
N VAL A 293 10.87 14.91 2.18
CA VAL A 293 9.80 15.78 2.67
C VAL A 293 9.08 15.15 3.87
N SER A 294 9.01 13.82 3.91
CA SER A 294 8.30 13.07 4.96
C SER A 294 9.18 11.96 5.53
N LEU A 295 9.27 11.90 6.86
CA LEU A 295 10.07 10.91 7.59
C LEU A 295 9.27 10.28 8.71
N ASP A 296 9.11 8.96 8.66
CA ASP A 296 8.40 8.18 9.66
C ASP A 296 9.37 7.37 10.53
N LEU A 297 9.45 7.74 11.81
CA LEU A 297 10.32 7.17 12.84
C LEU A 297 9.52 6.54 13.98
N ARG A 298 8.24 6.22 13.79
CA ARG A 298 7.40 5.68 14.87
C ARG A 298 7.92 4.36 15.43
N GLY A 299 7.66 4.10 16.71
CA GLY A 299 8.03 2.83 17.36
C GLY A 299 9.54 2.56 17.44
N ASN A 300 10.36 3.61 17.45
CA ASN A 300 11.82 3.51 17.64
C ASN A 300 12.20 3.83 19.10
N ARG A 301 13.51 3.83 19.42
CA ARG A 301 14.05 4.03 20.78
C ARG A 301 14.80 5.37 20.92
N ILE A 302 14.35 6.41 20.22
CA ILE A 302 14.97 7.73 20.27
C ILE A 302 14.61 8.39 21.61
N LYS A 303 15.64 8.70 22.42
CA LYS A 303 15.44 9.15 23.81
C LYS A 303 15.11 10.64 23.97
N HIS A 304 15.55 11.49 23.05
CA HIS A 304 15.45 12.95 23.22
C HIS A 304 15.29 13.67 21.87
N PRO A 305 14.48 14.72 21.76
CA PRO A 305 14.28 15.47 20.50
C PRO A 305 15.56 16.13 19.96
N SER A 306 16.52 16.47 20.82
CA SER A 306 17.83 17.02 20.39
C SER A 306 18.65 16.05 19.55
N SER A 307 18.40 14.74 19.62
CA SER A 307 19.06 13.74 18.77
C SER A 307 18.81 13.97 17.28
N LEU A 308 17.70 14.63 16.93
CA LEU A 308 17.35 14.97 15.55
C LEU A 308 18.02 16.26 15.04
N ARG A 309 18.79 16.99 15.87
CA ARG A 309 19.46 18.24 15.46
C ARG A 309 20.33 18.08 14.21
N GLY A 310 20.97 16.91 14.05
CA GLY A 310 21.81 16.59 12.90
C GLY A 310 21.05 16.52 11.57
N LEU A 311 19.73 16.40 11.61
CA LEU A 311 18.87 16.31 10.42
C LEU A 311 18.29 17.68 10.00
N LYS A 312 18.61 18.78 10.69
CA LYS A 312 18.08 20.13 10.41
C LYS A 312 18.25 20.61 8.96
N ALA A 313 19.22 20.05 8.23
CA ALA A 313 19.44 20.37 6.82
C ALA A 313 18.47 19.66 5.85
N MET A 314 17.63 18.73 6.34
CA MET A 314 16.63 18.04 5.54
C MET A 314 15.34 18.88 5.44
N PRO A 315 14.71 19.00 4.27
CA PRO A 315 13.52 19.82 4.04
C PRO A 315 12.23 19.11 4.50
N LEU A 316 12.22 18.59 5.73
CA LEU A 316 11.10 17.81 6.28
C LEU A 316 9.89 18.71 6.58
N MET A 317 8.76 18.40 5.95
CA MET A 317 7.44 18.97 6.24
C MET A 317 6.58 18.03 7.09
N GLU A 318 6.82 16.72 7.02
CA GLU A 318 6.14 15.73 7.85
C GLU A 318 7.14 14.88 8.63
N LEU A 319 6.88 14.71 9.93
CA LEU A 319 7.71 13.92 10.82
C LEU A 319 6.80 13.10 11.73
N TYR A 320 7.00 11.78 11.79
CA TYR A 320 6.24 10.90 12.67
C TYR A 320 7.21 10.31 13.70
N VAL A 321 6.95 10.51 14.99
CA VAL A 321 7.83 10.13 16.10
C VAL A 321 7.09 9.43 17.25
N ALA A 322 5.78 9.20 17.14
CA ALA A 322 4.99 8.49 18.13
C ALA A 322 5.60 7.12 18.51
N GLY A 323 5.52 6.77 19.79
CA GLY A 323 6.08 5.52 20.31
C GLY A 323 7.60 5.54 20.55
N ASN A 324 8.25 6.71 20.49
CA ASN A 324 9.61 6.91 20.96
C ASN A 324 9.63 7.52 22.37
N ASN A 325 10.65 7.24 23.18
CA ASN A 325 10.84 7.89 24.47
C ASN A 325 10.93 9.43 24.39
N LEU A 326 11.33 10.00 23.24
CA LEU A 326 11.40 11.44 23.05
C LEU A 326 10.05 12.14 23.25
N THR A 327 8.92 11.44 23.05
CA THR A 327 7.58 12.04 23.22
C THR A 327 7.22 12.21 24.70
N GLU A 328 7.97 11.57 25.61
CA GLU A 328 7.83 11.74 27.06
C GLU A 328 8.59 12.98 27.58
N VAL A 329 9.44 13.59 26.75
CA VAL A 329 10.23 14.77 27.12
C VAL A 329 9.32 16.01 27.12
N PRO A 330 9.30 16.83 28.18
CA PRO A 330 8.56 18.09 28.19
C PRO A 330 8.95 18.99 27.02
N ASP A 331 7.97 19.65 26.40
CA ASP A 331 8.16 20.55 25.25
C ASP A 331 8.87 19.91 24.04
N TYR A 332 8.84 18.58 23.86
CA TYR A 332 9.55 17.94 22.76
C TYR A 332 9.14 18.49 21.38
N GLU A 333 7.84 18.78 21.19
CA GLU A 333 7.31 19.39 19.96
C GLU A 333 8.00 20.72 19.65
N LYS A 334 8.19 21.57 20.67
CA LYS A 334 8.87 22.87 20.54
C LYS A 334 10.34 22.70 20.14
N VAL A 335 11.02 21.71 20.70
CA VAL A 335 12.42 21.39 20.34
C VAL A 335 12.50 20.87 18.89
N LEU A 336 11.55 20.03 18.47
CA LEU A 336 11.46 19.55 17.10
C LEU A 336 11.18 20.70 16.12
N HIS A 337 10.27 21.62 16.45
CA HIS A 337 10.02 22.83 15.66
C HIS A 337 11.22 23.78 15.57
N SER A 338 12.06 23.83 16.60
CA SER A 338 13.32 24.59 16.53
C SER A 338 14.34 23.95 15.57
N ASN A 339 14.28 22.64 15.38
CA ASN A 339 15.15 21.90 14.45
C ASN A 339 14.57 21.88 13.03
N PHE A 340 13.24 21.79 12.89
CA PHE A 340 12.51 21.72 11.63
C PHE A 340 11.42 22.82 11.59
N PRO A 341 11.79 24.06 11.25
CA PRO A 341 10.86 25.19 11.30
C PRO A 341 9.72 25.11 10.27
N ASP A 342 9.93 24.39 9.17
CA ASP A 342 8.98 24.19 8.08
C ASP A 342 8.07 22.95 8.29
N LEU A 343 8.17 22.30 9.46
CA LEU A 343 7.35 21.14 9.78
C LEU A 343 5.87 21.54 9.85
N LEU A 344 5.05 20.90 9.02
CA LEU A 344 3.60 21.09 8.90
C LEU A 344 2.82 20.02 9.66
N LYS A 345 3.41 18.83 9.80
CA LYS A 345 2.78 17.69 10.46
C LYS A 345 3.77 16.98 11.37
N LEU A 346 3.38 16.86 12.64
CA LEU A 346 4.07 16.05 13.63
C LEU A 346 3.10 14.96 14.09
N ASP A 347 3.38 13.71 13.75
CA ASP A 347 2.47 12.58 13.98
C ASP A 347 1.06 12.82 13.38
N THR A 348 0.01 12.80 14.22
CA THR A 348 -1.37 13.11 13.85
C THR A 348 -1.70 14.60 14.02
N SER A 349 -0.81 15.36 14.65
CA SER A 349 -0.98 16.78 14.94
C SER A 349 -0.53 17.63 13.75
N LEU A 350 -1.42 18.47 13.27
CA LEU A 350 -1.06 19.54 12.36
C LEU A 350 -0.36 20.63 13.17
N THR A 351 0.86 20.95 12.77
CA THR A 351 1.71 21.88 13.49
C THR A 351 1.66 23.24 12.83
N ARG A 352 1.58 24.29 13.65
CA ARG A 352 1.68 25.68 13.17
C ARG A 352 3.16 25.99 13.01
N PRO A 353 3.62 26.59 11.90
CA PRO A 353 5.00 27.05 11.80
C PRO A 353 5.31 27.96 12.98
N ALA A 354 6.46 27.73 13.63
CA ALA A 354 6.94 28.64 14.67
C ALA A 354 6.99 30.04 14.06
N VAL A 355 6.21 30.96 14.64
CA VAL A 355 6.18 32.37 14.25
C VAL A 355 7.61 32.89 14.41
N ALA A 356 8.36 32.97 13.30
CA ALA A 356 9.52 33.82 13.22
C ALA A 356 9.06 35.18 13.74
N LYS A 357 9.69 35.67 14.81
CA LYS A 357 9.38 36.96 15.44
C LYS A 357 9.12 37.96 14.32
N VAL A 358 7.84 38.29 14.13
CA VAL A 358 7.43 39.32 13.20
C VAL A 358 8.05 40.58 13.75
N THR A 359 8.96 41.16 12.98
CA THR A 359 9.44 42.53 13.16
C THR A 359 8.20 43.38 13.40
N ARG A 360 8.10 44.00 14.58
CA ARG A 360 7.09 45.02 14.85
C ARG A 360 7.26 46.09 13.77
N ILE A 361 6.37 46.06 12.79
CA ILE A 361 6.08 47.18 11.88
C ILE A 361 4.88 47.84 12.56
N ILE A 362 5.13 48.76 13.51
CA ILE A 362 4.99 50.23 13.33
C ILE A 362 3.74 50.48 12.49
N ASP A 363 2.63 50.85 13.14
CA ASP A 363 1.40 51.50 12.58
C ASP A 363 0.13 51.20 13.42
N GLU A 364 0.16 50.27 14.39
CA GLU A 364 -1.03 49.99 15.25
C GLU A 364 -1.21 50.99 16.41
N GLU A 365 -0.29 51.94 16.61
CA GLU A 365 -0.29 52.87 17.75
C GLU A 365 -1.03 54.19 17.49
N ASP A 366 -1.50 54.46 16.25
CA ASP A 366 -2.10 55.75 15.86
C ASP A 366 -3.64 55.71 15.63
N GLU A 367 -4.32 54.57 15.84
CA GLU A 367 -5.79 54.47 15.70
C GLU A 367 -6.50 55.01 16.96
N GLU A 368 -7.30 56.07 16.80
CA GLU A 368 -8.10 56.69 17.87
C GLU A 368 -9.56 56.15 17.88
N GLU A 369 -10.24 56.23 19.02
CA GLU A 369 -11.68 55.92 19.11
C GLU A 369 -12.49 57.06 18.50
N VAL A 370 -13.51 56.73 17.69
CA VAL A 370 -14.36 57.74 17.05
C VAL A 370 -15.18 58.48 18.12
N GLU A 371 -14.98 59.80 18.22
CA GLU A 371 -15.82 60.67 19.04
C GLU A 371 -17.15 60.94 18.31
N VAL A 372 -18.27 60.59 18.95
CA VAL A 372 -19.61 60.88 18.42
C VAL A 372 -19.89 62.37 18.58
N THR A 373 -19.74 63.13 17.50
CA THR A 373 -19.85 64.61 17.49
C THR A 373 -21.28 65.13 17.35
N SER A 374 -22.24 64.26 17.02
CA SER A 374 -23.66 64.58 16.86
C SER A 374 -24.55 63.41 17.28
N PRO A 375 -25.78 63.65 17.80
CA PRO A 375 -26.76 62.58 18.00
C PRO A 375 -27.19 61.88 16.70
N GLY A 376 -26.88 62.48 15.53
CA GLY A 376 -27.24 61.96 14.21
C GLY A 376 -28.74 62.08 13.91
N THR A 377 -29.13 61.68 12.70
CA THR A 377 -30.54 61.60 12.30
C THR A 377 -31.08 60.21 12.58
N LEU A 378 -31.96 60.11 13.58
CA LEU A 378 -32.64 58.87 13.92
C LEU A 378 -33.63 58.47 12.81
N ILE A 379 -33.53 57.24 12.33
CA ILE A 379 -34.45 56.71 11.31
C ILE A 379 -35.82 56.43 11.92
N THR A 380 -36.84 57.12 11.42
CA THR A 380 -38.23 56.98 11.84
C THR A 380 -39.04 56.15 10.84
N GLU A 381 -40.30 55.81 11.15
CA GLU A 381 -41.16 55.03 10.25
C GLU A 381 -41.35 55.66 8.87
N SER A 382 -41.37 56.99 8.78
CA SER A 382 -41.46 57.71 7.49
C SER A 382 -40.21 57.53 6.63
N ASP A 383 -39.05 57.30 7.25
CA ASP A 383 -37.78 57.04 6.58
C ASP A 383 -37.61 55.56 6.19
N MET A 384 -38.50 54.66 6.66
CA MET A 384 -38.44 53.22 6.39
C MET A 384 -38.94 52.83 4.99
N ASN A 385 -38.61 53.63 3.98
CA ASN A 385 -38.83 53.31 2.58
C ASN A 385 -37.57 53.63 1.75
N ALA A 386 -37.36 52.88 0.68
CA ALA A 386 -36.12 52.94 -0.09
C ALA A 386 -35.84 54.34 -0.64
N ASN A 387 -36.86 55.06 -1.11
CA ASN A 387 -36.70 56.38 -1.72
C ASN A 387 -36.28 57.44 -0.69
N ALA A 388 -36.91 57.45 0.49
CA ALA A 388 -36.55 58.38 1.56
C ALA A 388 -35.17 58.09 2.16
N PHE A 389 -34.74 56.82 2.15
CA PHE A 389 -33.44 56.41 2.68
C PHE A 389 -32.27 56.71 1.73
N GLN A 390 -32.51 56.89 0.42
CA GLN A 390 -31.47 57.20 -0.58
C GLN A 390 -30.63 58.44 -0.25
N ARG A 391 -31.14 59.38 0.55
CA ARG A 391 -30.38 60.56 0.98
C ARG A 391 -29.09 60.24 1.74
N TYR A 392 -28.95 59.02 2.28
CA TYR A 392 -27.76 58.55 2.99
C TYR A 392 -26.84 57.69 2.13
N ASN A 393 -27.09 57.59 0.83
CA ASN A 393 -26.20 56.89 -0.08
C ASN A 393 -24.91 57.72 -0.25
N MET A 394 -23.75 57.07 -0.11
CA MET A 394 -22.42 57.69 -0.25
C MET A 394 -22.10 58.83 0.74
N THR A 395 -22.51 58.72 2.00
CA THR A 395 -22.08 59.67 3.05
C THR A 395 -20.71 59.31 3.62
N PRO A 396 -19.80 60.28 3.87
CA PRO A 396 -18.48 60.02 4.48
C PRO A 396 -18.54 59.81 6.00
N HIS A 397 -19.73 59.57 6.56
CA HIS A 397 -19.96 59.58 8.00
C HIS A 397 -20.07 58.17 8.59
N TRP A 398 -19.78 58.07 9.89
CA TRP A 398 -20.16 56.94 10.70
C TRP A 398 -21.66 56.98 11.02
N HIS A 399 -22.26 55.80 11.08
CA HIS A 399 -23.64 55.57 11.50
C HIS A 399 -23.63 54.69 12.75
N LYS A 400 -24.53 54.96 13.70
CA LYS A 400 -24.66 54.15 14.92
C LYS A 400 -25.82 53.20 14.81
N VAL A 401 -25.56 51.94 15.11
CA VAL A 401 -26.58 50.90 15.27
C VAL A 401 -26.67 50.53 16.75
N THR A 402 -27.88 50.53 17.29
CA THR A 402 -28.16 50.06 18.65
C THR A 402 -29.10 48.86 18.59
N VAL A 403 -28.75 47.77 19.28
CA VAL A 403 -29.50 46.52 19.33
C VAL A 403 -30.07 46.34 20.73
N VAL A 404 -31.39 46.38 20.88
CA VAL A 404 -32.03 46.20 22.19
C VAL A 404 -32.32 44.72 22.42
N HIS A 405 -31.64 44.13 23.41
CA HIS A 405 -31.75 42.69 23.75
C HIS A 405 -32.14 42.42 25.20
N ASN A 406 -32.20 43.41 26.10
CA ASN A 406 -32.62 43.23 27.49
C ASN A 406 -31.93 42.06 28.23
N GLY A 407 -30.67 41.78 27.91
CA GLY A 407 -29.88 40.70 28.50
C GLY A 407 -30.13 39.29 27.93
N VAL A 408 -31.01 39.11 26.93
CA VAL A 408 -31.32 37.76 26.42
C VAL A 408 -30.33 37.25 25.37
N CYS A 409 -29.51 38.12 24.79
CA CYS A 409 -28.46 37.79 23.82
C CYS A 409 -27.11 38.35 24.29
N ASN A 410 -26.02 37.66 23.93
CA ASN A 410 -24.67 38.19 24.05
C ASN A 410 -24.18 38.77 22.70
N LYS A 411 -23.03 39.44 22.71
CA LYS A 411 -22.39 40.01 21.51
C LYS A 411 -22.31 39.03 20.34
N GLN A 412 -21.89 37.78 20.60
CA GLN A 412 -21.70 36.78 19.55
C GLN A 412 -23.03 36.36 18.91
N ASP A 413 -24.08 36.15 19.73
CA ASP A 413 -25.43 35.86 19.23
C ASP A 413 -25.91 36.94 18.25
N ILE A 414 -25.67 38.21 18.60
CA ILE A 414 -26.09 39.38 17.82
C ILE A 414 -25.28 39.46 16.52
N LEU A 415 -23.96 39.34 16.59
CA LEU A 415 -23.10 39.35 15.41
C LEU A 415 -23.45 38.21 14.44
N ASP A 416 -23.67 37.00 14.94
CA ASP A 416 -24.07 35.86 14.11
C ASP A 416 -25.41 36.12 13.40
N ALA A 417 -26.40 36.68 14.11
CA ALA A 417 -27.68 37.04 13.50
C ALA A 417 -27.52 38.15 12.43
N LEU A 418 -26.70 39.16 12.69
CA LEU A 418 -26.42 40.25 11.76
C LEU A 418 -25.69 39.76 10.51
N PHE A 419 -24.63 38.98 10.65
CA PHE A 419 -23.89 38.42 9.51
C PHE A 419 -24.73 37.43 8.70
N ASN A 420 -25.63 36.69 9.33
CA ASN A 420 -26.59 35.85 8.62
C ASN A 420 -27.62 36.67 7.83
N LEU A 421 -28.07 37.80 8.37
CA LEU A 421 -29.02 38.69 7.67
C LEU A 421 -28.33 39.45 6.52
N LEU A 422 -27.09 39.88 6.72
CA LEU A 422 -26.41 40.85 5.87
C LEU A 422 -25.25 40.29 5.05
N GLY A 423 -24.94 38.99 5.14
CA GLY A 423 -23.70 38.39 4.63
C GLY A 423 -23.39 38.56 3.12
N LYS A 424 -24.36 39.03 2.33
CA LYS A 424 -24.18 39.39 0.91
C LYS A 424 -23.69 40.82 0.69
N HIS A 425 -23.75 41.67 1.71
CA HIS A 425 -23.39 43.09 1.67
C HIS A 425 -22.15 43.37 2.50
N MET A 426 -21.39 44.40 2.15
CA MET A 426 -20.27 44.85 2.99
C MET A 426 -20.83 45.39 4.30
N PHE A 427 -20.39 44.82 5.41
CA PHE A 427 -20.84 45.18 6.75
C PHE A 427 -19.78 44.78 7.76
N PHE A 428 -19.18 45.76 8.43
CA PHE A 428 -18.12 45.58 9.41
C PHE A 428 -18.44 46.42 10.65
N PRO A 429 -19.05 45.82 11.70
CA PRO A 429 -19.27 46.48 12.98
C PRO A 429 -17.93 46.96 13.56
N CYS A 430 -17.85 48.24 13.88
CA CYS A 430 -16.68 48.88 14.45
C CYS A 430 -16.99 49.45 15.84
N TYR A 431 -15.97 49.54 16.70
CA TYR A 431 -16.08 50.11 18.05
C TYR A 431 -17.25 49.55 18.87
N TYR A 432 -17.41 48.23 18.84
CA TYR A 432 -18.55 47.54 19.46
C TYR A 432 -18.52 47.67 20.99
N LYS A 433 -19.61 48.16 21.57
CA LYS A 433 -19.80 48.33 23.03
C LYS A 433 -20.98 47.49 23.48
N THR A 434 -20.78 46.75 24.58
CA THR A 434 -21.81 45.89 25.16
C THR A 434 -22.34 46.46 26.47
N TYR A 435 -23.66 46.52 26.63
CA TYR A 435 -24.30 46.92 27.89
C TYR A 435 -25.30 45.85 28.37
N SER A 436 -25.85 46.03 29.57
CA SER A 436 -26.72 45.00 30.18
C SER A 436 -28.03 44.77 29.42
N LYS A 437 -28.52 45.77 28.66
CA LYS A 437 -29.83 45.72 27.99
C LYS A 437 -29.76 46.02 26.49
N GLU A 438 -28.67 46.59 26.02
CA GLU A 438 -28.48 46.95 24.63
C GLU A 438 -27.00 46.90 24.28
N ASP A 439 -26.71 46.70 23.01
CA ASP A 439 -25.37 46.80 22.45
C ASP A 439 -25.35 47.88 21.38
N GLU A 440 -24.26 48.61 21.24
CA GLU A 440 -24.10 49.62 20.19
C GLU A 440 -22.78 49.46 19.45
N PHE A 441 -22.77 49.80 18.16
CA PHE A 441 -21.58 49.81 17.34
C PHE A 441 -21.72 50.80 16.20
N LEU A 442 -20.58 51.17 15.62
CA LEU A 442 -20.50 52.08 14.48
C LEU A 442 -20.28 51.31 13.19
N VAL A 443 -20.80 51.84 12.09
CA VAL A 443 -20.58 51.31 10.74
C VAL A 443 -20.40 52.45 9.75
N GLN A 444 -19.68 52.17 8.67
CA GLN A 444 -19.41 53.13 7.60
C GLN A 444 -19.48 52.42 6.24
N ASN A 445 -19.76 53.16 5.17
CA ASN A 445 -19.66 52.68 3.78
C ASN A 445 -20.42 51.36 3.51
N CYS A 446 -21.56 51.18 4.18
CA CYS A 446 -22.37 49.95 4.13
C CYS A 446 -23.86 50.23 3.83
N PHE A 447 -24.13 51.22 2.95
CA PHE A 447 -25.48 51.67 2.62
C PHE A 447 -26.45 50.52 2.29
N ASP A 448 -26.02 49.56 1.45
CA ASP A 448 -26.89 48.43 1.06
C ASP A 448 -27.26 47.54 2.26
N ALA A 449 -26.33 47.32 3.19
CA ALA A 449 -26.60 46.55 4.39
C ALA A 449 -27.61 47.28 5.31
N LEU A 450 -27.44 48.60 5.47
CA LEU A 450 -28.39 49.43 6.22
C LEU A 450 -29.76 49.47 5.55
N LEU A 451 -29.82 49.55 4.22
CA LEU A 451 -31.08 49.52 3.47
C LEU A 451 -31.83 48.20 3.67
N VAL A 452 -31.12 47.07 3.80
CA VAL A 452 -31.74 45.78 4.19
C VAL A 452 -32.34 45.86 5.59
N MET A 453 -31.63 46.41 6.58
CA MET A 453 -32.18 46.59 7.93
C MET A 453 -33.44 47.47 7.93
N VAL A 454 -33.43 48.55 7.16
CA VAL A 454 -34.56 49.47 7.01
C VAL A 454 -35.76 48.77 6.37
N ARG A 455 -35.55 47.99 5.30
CA ARG A 455 -36.61 47.18 4.67
C ARG A 455 -37.18 46.13 5.61
N GLN A 456 -36.39 45.62 6.55
CA GLN A 456 -36.82 44.73 7.63
C GLN A 456 -37.48 45.48 8.80
N LYS A 457 -37.79 46.78 8.63
CA LYS A 457 -38.39 47.64 9.66
C LYS A 457 -37.58 47.65 10.96
N LEU A 458 -36.24 47.61 10.84
CA LEU A 458 -35.30 47.61 11.96
C LEU A 458 -35.56 46.49 12.98
N LYS A 459 -35.90 45.30 12.48
CA LYS A 459 -36.09 44.08 13.29
C LYS A 459 -35.03 43.04 12.95
N LEU A 460 -34.41 42.46 13.98
CA LEU A 460 -33.41 41.40 13.84
C LEU A 460 -33.95 40.06 14.38
N PRO A 461 -34.32 39.11 13.51
CA PRO A 461 -34.80 37.81 13.94
C PRO A 461 -33.65 36.92 14.46
N MET A 462 -33.77 36.43 15.69
CA MET A 462 -32.82 35.53 16.34
C MET A 462 -33.36 34.10 16.29
N ARG A 463 -33.10 33.39 15.19
CA ARG A 463 -33.70 32.05 14.93
C ARG A 463 -33.41 31.03 16.04
N ALA A 464 -32.20 31.00 16.58
CA ALA A 464 -31.81 30.05 17.64
C ALA A 464 -32.57 30.26 18.96
N LYS A 465 -33.02 31.48 19.23
CA LYS A 465 -33.74 31.86 20.47
C LYS A 465 -35.22 32.12 20.24
N ASN A 466 -35.69 32.02 18.99
CA ASN A 466 -37.07 32.29 18.57
C ASN A 466 -37.61 33.66 19.06
N ILE A 467 -36.77 34.69 19.02
CA ILE A 467 -37.12 36.08 19.39
C ILE A 467 -36.78 37.05 18.26
N VAL A 468 -37.34 38.26 18.32
CA VAL A 468 -37.01 39.34 17.39
C VAL A 468 -36.53 40.55 18.19
N LEU A 469 -35.30 40.98 17.94
CA LEU A 469 -34.71 42.15 18.58
C LEU A 469 -35.08 43.43 17.83
N LYS A 470 -35.22 44.53 18.57
CA LYS A 470 -35.44 45.86 18.00
C LYS A 470 -34.08 46.52 17.73
N LEU A 471 -33.91 47.04 16.53
CA LEU A 471 -32.77 47.86 16.14
C LEU A 471 -33.15 49.33 16.16
N SER A 472 -32.17 50.18 16.46
CA SER A 472 -32.23 51.62 16.23
C SER A 472 -31.05 52.04 15.36
N LEU A 473 -31.29 52.94 14.41
CA LEU A 473 -30.30 53.41 13.45
C LEU A 473 -30.25 54.93 13.48
N ALA A 474 -29.11 55.48 13.89
CA ALA A 474 -28.82 56.91 13.87
C ALA A 474 -27.77 57.18 12.79
N MET A 475 -28.12 57.99 11.78
CA MET A 475 -27.27 58.30 10.65
C MET A 475 -26.41 59.54 10.91
N ASN A 476 -25.19 59.59 10.38
CA ASN A 476 -24.31 60.75 10.42
C ASN A 476 -23.98 61.20 11.87
N VAL A 477 -23.55 60.25 12.69
CA VAL A 477 -23.22 60.50 14.11
C VAL A 477 -21.81 61.08 14.30
N ALA A 478 -20.92 60.85 13.34
CA ALA A 478 -19.58 61.45 13.27
C ALA A 478 -19.11 61.47 11.81
N GLU A 479 -18.33 62.47 11.42
CA GLU A 479 -17.61 62.47 10.13
C GLU A 479 -16.38 61.58 10.25
N ALA A 480 -16.06 60.79 9.22
CA ALA A 480 -14.92 59.88 9.29
C ALA A 480 -13.59 60.59 9.04
N SER A 481 -12.58 60.17 9.78
CA SER A 481 -11.21 60.65 9.76
C SER A 481 -10.25 59.57 9.26
N ASP A 482 -9.09 59.97 8.74
CA ASP A 482 -8.02 59.06 8.35
C ASP A 482 -7.40 58.30 9.53
N LYS A 483 -7.60 58.81 10.76
CA LYS A 483 -7.18 58.18 12.02
C LYS A 483 -8.14 57.09 12.52
N ASP A 484 -9.34 57.02 11.96
CA ASP A 484 -10.33 56.04 12.35
C ASP A 484 -9.93 54.65 11.85
N VAL A 485 -10.53 53.62 12.44
CA VAL A 485 -10.29 52.25 12.02
C VAL A 485 -10.69 52.03 10.56
N GLN A 486 -9.81 51.38 9.80
CA GLN A 486 -10.02 51.09 8.38
C GLN A 486 -10.15 49.56 8.17
N PRO A 487 -11.38 48.99 8.22
CA PRO A 487 -11.60 47.53 8.13
C PRO A 487 -10.92 46.89 6.91
N LEU A 488 -11.03 47.53 5.75
CA LEU A 488 -10.47 47.02 4.51
C LEU A 488 -8.94 46.91 4.57
N LYS A 489 -8.23 47.94 5.05
CA LYS A 489 -6.77 47.90 5.24
C LYS A 489 -6.34 46.79 6.20
N LYS A 490 -7.11 46.51 7.26
CA LYS A 490 -6.83 45.40 8.18
C LYS A 490 -6.94 44.04 7.48
N LEU A 491 -7.94 43.84 6.63
CA LEU A 491 -8.06 42.62 5.82
C LEU A 491 -6.92 42.49 4.80
N GLU A 492 -6.49 43.58 4.17
CA GLU A 492 -5.33 43.55 3.26
C GLU A 492 -4.03 43.15 3.98
N ARG A 493 -3.81 43.68 5.18
CA ARG A 493 -2.68 43.30 6.04
C ARG A 493 -2.77 41.84 6.49
N PHE A 494 -3.96 41.38 6.85
CA PHE A 494 -4.20 39.97 7.18
C PHE A 494 -3.79 39.06 6.03
N VAL A 495 -4.24 39.33 4.80
CA VAL A 495 -3.84 38.58 3.60
C VAL A 495 -2.33 38.61 3.38
N MET A 496 -1.70 39.78 3.53
CA MET A 496 -0.26 39.94 3.36
C MET A 496 0.55 39.07 4.34
N ASN A 497 0.15 39.04 5.61
CA ASN A 497 0.84 38.28 6.65
C ASN A 497 0.71 36.75 6.45
N ARG A 498 -0.32 36.32 5.72
CA ARG A 498 -0.64 34.92 5.45
C ARG A 498 -0.08 34.37 4.14
N PHE A 499 0.58 35.20 3.32
CA PHE A 499 1.27 34.76 2.11
C PHE A 499 2.76 34.53 2.35
N LYS A 500 3.25 33.29 2.16
CA LYS A 500 4.66 32.91 2.30
C LYS A 500 5.03 31.82 1.30
N LEU A 501 6.21 31.92 0.67
CA LEU A 501 6.76 30.89 -0.23
C LEU A 501 5.74 30.40 -1.29
N SER A 502 5.08 31.35 -1.96
CA SER A 502 4.04 31.04 -2.95
C SER A 502 2.82 30.29 -2.43
N CYS A 503 2.65 30.22 -1.10
CA CYS A 503 1.47 29.66 -0.45
C CYS A 503 0.69 30.77 0.27
N LEU A 504 -0.61 30.86 0.01
CA LEU A 504 -1.54 31.68 0.77
C LEU A 504 -2.29 30.80 1.78
N ASP A 505 -1.98 30.96 3.07
CA ASP A 505 -2.56 30.15 4.14
C ASP A 505 -3.68 30.90 4.88
N LEU A 506 -4.90 30.66 4.42
CA LEU A 506 -6.14 31.18 5.00
C LEU A 506 -6.86 30.12 5.84
N CYS A 507 -6.15 29.19 6.48
CA CYS A 507 -6.78 28.24 7.39
C CYS A 507 -7.27 28.93 8.69
N SER A 508 -8.47 28.56 9.14
CA SER A 508 -9.03 28.95 10.46
C SER A 508 -8.94 30.46 10.75
N MET A 509 -9.39 31.28 9.79
CA MET A 509 -9.21 32.73 9.80
C MET A 509 -9.86 33.42 11.00
N GLN A 510 -11.03 32.94 11.45
CA GLN A 510 -11.86 33.62 12.44
C GLN A 510 -11.10 33.92 13.75
N ALA A 511 -10.25 33.00 14.21
CA ALA A 511 -9.52 33.17 15.46
C ALA A 511 -8.50 34.32 15.44
N GLU A 512 -7.92 34.63 14.28
CA GLU A 512 -7.01 35.77 14.13
C GLU A 512 -7.78 37.05 13.83
N LEU A 513 -8.83 36.97 13.01
CA LEU A 513 -9.70 38.11 12.73
C LEU A 513 -10.37 38.65 14.01
N ASN A 514 -10.70 37.79 14.97
CA ASN A 514 -11.20 38.20 16.30
C ASN A 514 -10.20 39.03 17.12
N LYS A 515 -8.91 39.06 16.74
CA LYS A 515 -7.87 39.85 17.43
C LYS A 515 -7.72 41.24 16.84
N CYS A 516 -8.36 41.54 15.71
CA CYS A 516 -8.35 42.88 15.13
C CYS A 516 -9.04 43.85 16.08
N LYS A 517 -8.30 44.84 16.57
CA LYS A 517 -8.88 45.90 17.41
C LYS A 517 -9.94 46.69 16.63
N PHE A 518 -10.97 47.13 17.35
CA PHE A 518 -12.01 48.04 16.89
C PHE A 518 -12.90 47.56 15.72
N VAL A 519 -12.72 46.35 15.17
CA VAL A 519 -13.56 45.81 14.09
C VAL A 519 -13.88 44.35 14.35
N ASP A 520 -15.16 44.00 14.21
CA ASP A 520 -15.62 42.62 14.25
C ASP A 520 -15.79 42.07 12.83
N PHE A 521 -14.96 41.09 12.45
CA PHE A 521 -15.04 40.40 11.17
C PHE A 521 -15.71 39.03 11.29
N CYS A 522 -16.25 38.54 10.18
CA CYS A 522 -16.85 37.22 10.07
C CYS A 522 -16.28 36.48 8.86
N ALA A 523 -15.38 35.53 9.10
CA ALA A 523 -14.69 34.76 8.05
C ALA A 523 -15.66 33.97 7.17
N LYS A 524 -16.76 33.47 7.77
CA LYS A 524 -17.83 32.75 7.06
C LYS A 524 -18.73 33.65 6.21
N SER A 525 -18.65 34.98 6.38
CA SER A 525 -19.42 35.93 5.58
C SER A 525 -18.96 35.88 4.12
N PRO A 526 -19.85 35.57 3.15
CA PRO A 526 -19.51 35.54 1.74
C PRO A 526 -18.86 36.84 1.25
N CYS A 527 -19.35 37.99 1.72
CA CYS A 527 -18.78 39.29 1.35
C CYS A 527 -17.35 39.49 1.89
N THR A 528 -17.09 39.08 3.14
CA THR A 528 -15.75 39.19 3.74
C THR A 528 -14.75 38.28 3.04
N LEU A 529 -15.13 37.02 2.80
CA LEU A 529 -14.29 36.07 2.06
C LEU A 529 -14.03 36.55 0.62
N ARG A 530 -15.05 37.05 -0.08
CA ARG A 530 -14.89 37.60 -1.44
C ARG A 530 -13.85 38.73 -1.47
N TYR A 531 -13.93 39.67 -0.53
CA TYR A 531 -12.96 40.77 -0.44
C TYR A 531 -11.54 40.27 -0.17
N ILE A 532 -11.37 39.34 0.79
CA ILE A 532 -10.08 38.68 1.08
C ILE A 532 -9.50 38.04 -0.18
N MET A 533 -10.31 37.28 -0.90
CA MET A 533 -9.92 36.59 -2.13
C MET A 533 -9.59 37.55 -3.28
N GLU A 534 -10.33 38.65 -3.43
CA GLU A 534 -10.04 39.70 -4.43
C GLU A 534 -8.74 40.44 -4.14
N CYS A 535 -8.50 40.78 -2.86
CA CYS A 535 -7.25 41.38 -2.42
C CYS A 535 -6.07 40.44 -2.72
N ALA A 536 -6.20 39.17 -2.32
CA ALA A 536 -5.20 38.15 -2.56
C ALA A 536 -4.91 37.94 -4.05
N ALA A 537 -5.95 37.83 -4.88
CA ALA A 537 -5.82 37.68 -6.32
C ALA A 537 -5.07 38.87 -6.95
N ARG A 538 -5.44 40.10 -6.57
CA ARG A 538 -4.82 41.32 -7.08
C ARG A 538 -3.32 41.38 -6.76
N LYS A 539 -2.92 40.94 -5.56
CA LYS A 539 -1.54 41.05 -5.07
C LYS A 539 -0.67 39.84 -5.42
N TYR A 540 -1.24 38.63 -5.42
CA TYR A 540 -0.49 37.37 -5.47
C TYR A 540 -0.92 36.43 -6.59
N GLY A 541 -1.89 36.79 -7.45
CA GLY A 541 -2.43 35.90 -8.48
C GLY A 541 -1.39 35.26 -9.42
N ASN A 542 -0.30 35.97 -9.72
CA ASN A 542 0.80 35.48 -10.56
C ASN A 542 1.84 34.63 -9.80
N THR A 543 1.85 34.64 -8.47
CA THR A 543 2.94 34.03 -7.67
C THR A 543 2.45 32.95 -6.72
N CYS A 544 1.15 32.90 -6.45
CA CYS A 544 0.53 31.94 -5.55
C CYS A 544 0.32 30.59 -6.26
N LEU A 545 1.02 29.56 -5.79
CA LEU A 545 0.94 28.18 -6.28
C LEU A 545 0.01 27.32 -5.41
N VAL A 546 -0.15 27.66 -4.12
CA VAL A 546 -0.94 26.88 -3.15
C VAL A 546 -1.87 27.81 -2.36
N LEU A 547 -3.17 27.49 -2.31
CA LEU A 547 -4.15 28.21 -1.51
C LEU A 547 -4.81 27.26 -0.51
N ARG A 548 -4.77 27.62 0.77
CA ARG A 548 -5.40 26.82 1.84
C ARG A 548 -6.55 27.58 2.49
N LEU A 549 -7.71 26.95 2.58
CA LEU A 549 -8.97 27.49 3.11
C LEU A 549 -9.63 26.51 4.10
N ARG A 550 -8.82 25.68 4.79
CA ARG A 550 -9.32 24.66 5.72
C ARG A 550 -9.98 25.27 6.96
N ASN A 551 -11.02 24.59 7.46
CA ASN A 551 -11.61 24.88 8.77
C ASN A 551 -12.05 26.34 8.90
N ASN A 552 -12.83 26.81 7.93
CA ASN A 552 -13.44 28.15 7.90
C ASN A 552 -14.97 28.08 7.89
N GLU A 553 -15.55 26.89 8.10
CA GLU A 553 -17.00 26.65 8.11
C GLU A 553 -17.71 27.08 6.81
N LEU A 554 -17.00 27.03 5.67
CA LEU A 554 -17.57 27.47 4.39
C LEU A 554 -18.69 26.54 3.95
N THR A 555 -19.85 27.10 3.65
CA THR A 555 -21.01 26.34 3.13
C THR A 555 -21.14 26.41 1.62
N SER A 556 -20.39 27.29 0.95
CA SER A 556 -20.45 27.52 -0.50
C SER A 556 -19.16 28.15 -1.04
N CYS A 557 -18.85 27.88 -2.30
CA CYS A 557 -17.72 28.43 -3.05
C CYS A 557 -18.06 29.68 -3.88
N GLU A 558 -19.27 30.26 -3.76
CA GLU A 558 -19.68 31.48 -4.50
C GLU A 558 -18.78 32.71 -4.25
N SER A 559 -17.99 32.71 -3.17
CA SER A 559 -17.06 33.80 -2.86
C SER A 559 -15.67 33.59 -3.45
N LEU A 560 -15.45 32.48 -4.17
CA LEU A 560 -14.15 32.09 -4.73
C LEU A 560 -14.01 32.41 -6.24
N GLU A 561 -14.90 33.25 -6.80
CA GLU A 561 -14.84 33.68 -8.21
C GLU A 561 -13.49 34.29 -8.60
N SER A 562 -12.79 34.90 -7.65
CA SER A 562 -11.44 35.46 -7.83
C SER A 562 -10.36 34.42 -8.15
N LEU A 563 -10.64 33.12 -7.99
CA LEU A 563 -9.73 32.04 -8.43
C LEU A 563 -9.35 32.15 -9.91
N ALA A 564 -10.20 32.76 -10.75
CA ALA A 564 -9.90 33.00 -12.17
C ALA A 564 -8.67 33.91 -12.40
N LYS A 565 -8.29 34.69 -11.38
CA LYS A 565 -7.14 35.61 -11.39
C LYS A 565 -5.88 35.00 -10.79
N PHE A 566 -5.95 33.75 -10.31
CA PHE A 566 -4.80 33.01 -9.79
C PHE A 566 -4.22 32.11 -10.89
N TYR A 567 -3.46 32.71 -11.80
CA TYR A 567 -3.03 32.06 -13.04
C TYR A 567 -2.11 30.85 -12.85
N ASN A 568 -1.32 30.86 -11.77
CA ASN A 568 -0.34 29.82 -11.47
C ASN A 568 -0.76 28.90 -10.30
N LEU A 569 -2.00 28.99 -9.83
CA LEU A 569 -2.47 28.19 -8.71
C LEU A 569 -2.59 26.71 -9.10
N VAL A 570 -1.81 25.87 -8.41
CA VAL A 570 -1.72 24.42 -8.65
C VAL A 570 -2.58 23.64 -7.67
N SER A 571 -2.62 24.08 -6.41
CA SER A 571 -3.23 23.33 -5.30
C SER A 571 -4.23 24.18 -4.50
N LEU A 572 -5.40 23.60 -4.23
CA LEU A 572 -6.48 24.21 -3.44
C LEU A 572 -6.94 23.26 -2.31
N ASP A 573 -6.81 23.69 -1.06
CA ASP A 573 -7.24 22.93 0.11
C ASP A 573 -8.53 23.52 0.73
N LEU A 574 -9.64 22.79 0.63
CA LEU A 574 -10.98 23.12 1.13
C LEU A 574 -11.46 22.17 2.23
N ARG A 575 -10.56 21.38 2.85
CA ARG A 575 -10.92 20.40 3.89
C ARG A 575 -11.64 21.01 5.08
N GLN A 576 -12.38 20.16 5.82
CA GLN A 576 -12.99 20.52 7.10
C GLN A 576 -13.85 21.80 7.03
N ASN A 577 -14.56 22.00 5.92
CA ASN A 577 -15.58 23.03 5.80
C ASN A 577 -16.97 22.39 5.88
N MET A 578 -18.01 23.18 5.69
CA MET A 578 -19.41 22.76 5.80
C MET A 578 -20.09 22.65 4.43
N ILE A 579 -19.32 22.30 3.40
CA ILE A 579 -19.81 22.13 2.02
C ILE A 579 -20.62 20.83 1.98
N ALA A 580 -21.95 20.95 1.86
CA ALA A 580 -22.85 19.84 2.10
C ALA A 580 -23.25 19.09 0.83
N LYS A 581 -23.25 19.76 -0.32
CA LYS A 581 -23.67 19.23 -1.61
C LYS A 581 -22.65 19.59 -2.68
N ILE A 582 -22.60 18.79 -3.75
CA ILE A 582 -21.73 19.12 -4.90
C ILE A 582 -22.07 20.47 -5.54
N THR A 583 -23.34 20.87 -5.51
CA THR A 583 -23.80 22.17 -6.03
C THR A 583 -23.24 23.34 -5.25
N ASP A 584 -22.74 23.13 -4.04
CA ASP A 584 -22.17 24.17 -3.21
C ASP A 584 -20.76 24.57 -3.69
N LEU A 585 -20.14 23.78 -4.58
CA LEU A 585 -18.94 24.15 -5.33
C LEU A 585 -19.22 25.16 -6.46
N LYS A 586 -20.49 25.48 -6.73
CA LYS A 586 -20.85 26.55 -7.65
C LYS A 586 -20.20 27.86 -7.19
N GLY A 587 -19.52 28.54 -8.12
CA GLY A 587 -18.68 29.70 -7.82
C GLY A 587 -17.19 29.48 -8.10
N ILE A 588 -16.74 28.22 -8.20
CA ILE A 588 -15.43 27.90 -8.75
C ILE A 588 -15.43 28.23 -10.25
N PRO A 589 -14.58 29.17 -10.71
CA PRO A 589 -14.46 29.51 -12.13
C PRO A 589 -13.61 28.48 -12.88
N TRP A 590 -13.50 28.63 -14.19
CA TRP A 590 -12.51 27.88 -14.96
C TRP A 590 -11.10 28.11 -14.40
N ASN A 591 -10.33 27.04 -14.22
CA ASN A 591 -9.07 27.07 -13.48
C ASN A 591 -8.09 25.98 -13.98
N ASN A 592 -6.81 26.17 -13.64
CA ASN A 592 -5.71 25.25 -13.96
C ASN A 592 -5.28 24.39 -12.76
N ILE A 593 -6.12 24.30 -11.71
CA ILE A 593 -5.77 23.61 -10.47
C ILE A 593 -5.67 22.11 -10.75
N THR A 594 -4.55 21.51 -10.36
CA THR A 594 -4.29 20.08 -10.58
C THR A 594 -4.42 19.26 -9.30
N GLU A 595 -4.42 19.90 -8.12
CA GLU A 595 -4.56 19.25 -6.82
C GLU A 595 -5.65 19.92 -5.99
N VAL A 596 -6.62 19.13 -5.50
CA VAL A 596 -7.71 19.62 -4.66
C VAL A 596 -7.86 18.72 -3.42
N PHE A 597 -8.13 19.33 -2.26
CA PHE A 597 -8.53 18.61 -1.05
C PHE A 597 -9.93 19.07 -0.60
N LEU A 598 -10.84 18.13 -0.46
CA LEU A 598 -12.25 18.28 -0.07
C LEU A 598 -12.66 17.32 1.06
N ASP A 599 -11.80 16.40 1.49
CA ASP A 599 -12.10 15.48 2.58
C ASP A 599 -12.55 16.18 3.88
N ASN A 600 -13.35 15.46 4.66
CA ASN A 600 -14.00 15.96 5.88
C ASN A 600 -14.98 17.13 5.64
N ASN A 601 -15.56 17.23 4.44
CA ASN A 601 -16.78 18.00 4.18
C ASN A 601 -18.01 17.07 4.14
N PRO A 602 -19.21 17.50 4.56
CA PRO A 602 -20.40 16.64 4.53
C PRO A 602 -20.76 16.09 3.14
N LEU A 603 -20.41 16.79 2.06
CA LEU A 603 -20.62 16.31 0.68
C LEU A 603 -19.99 14.93 0.42
N CYS A 604 -18.87 14.59 1.08
CA CYS A 604 -18.17 13.32 0.87
C CYS A 604 -19.07 12.13 1.25
N GLY A 605 -19.92 12.29 2.26
CA GLY A 605 -20.89 11.27 2.68
C GLY A 605 -22.13 11.16 1.78
N THR A 606 -22.29 12.08 0.82
CA THR A 606 -23.45 12.08 -0.11
C THR A 606 -23.17 11.34 -1.42
N MET A 607 -21.93 10.88 -1.65
CA MET A 607 -21.52 10.22 -2.88
C MET A 607 -21.63 8.71 -2.75
N HIS A 608 -22.19 8.03 -3.76
CA HIS A 608 -22.39 6.58 -3.71
C HIS A 608 -21.12 5.79 -4.05
N SER A 609 -20.14 6.43 -4.70
CA SER A 609 -18.85 5.81 -5.03
C SER A 609 -17.74 6.85 -5.17
N SER A 610 -16.48 6.41 -5.06
CA SER A 610 -15.29 7.23 -5.34
C SER A 610 -15.25 7.70 -6.80
N VAL A 611 -15.75 6.89 -7.73
CA VAL A 611 -15.87 7.22 -9.16
C VAL A 611 -16.84 8.38 -9.37
N GLU A 612 -18.04 8.30 -8.78
CA GLU A 612 -19.03 9.37 -8.87
C GLU A 612 -18.50 10.67 -8.26
N TYR A 613 -17.84 10.57 -7.11
CA TYR A 613 -17.22 11.69 -6.43
C TYR A 613 -16.19 12.40 -7.31
N VAL A 614 -15.22 11.66 -7.86
CA VAL A 614 -14.22 12.18 -8.80
C VAL A 614 -14.87 12.83 -10.01
N ARG A 615 -15.84 12.15 -10.64
CA ARG A 615 -16.52 12.64 -11.86
C ARG A 615 -17.20 13.97 -11.59
N LYS A 616 -17.90 14.09 -10.46
CA LYS A 616 -18.62 15.30 -10.04
C LYS A 616 -17.65 16.45 -9.71
N VAL A 617 -16.54 16.17 -9.02
CA VAL A 617 -15.53 17.19 -8.70
C VAL A 617 -14.82 17.70 -9.95
N ARG A 618 -14.52 16.82 -10.92
CA ARG A 618 -13.91 17.19 -12.23
C ARG A 618 -14.75 18.19 -13.03
N GLN A 619 -16.06 18.29 -12.79
CA GLN A 619 -16.91 19.30 -13.44
C GLN A 619 -16.51 20.74 -13.06
N TYR A 620 -15.90 20.92 -11.88
CA TYR A 620 -15.43 22.22 -11.38
C TYR A 620 -13.91 22.39 -11.53
N PHE A 621 -13.16 21.28 -11.59
CA PHE A 621 -11.70 21.26 -11.71
C PHE A 621 -11.28 20.42 -12.92
N GLY A 622 -11.32 21.02 -14.11
CA GLY A 622 -11.07 20.31 -15.36
C GLY A 622 -9.66 19.73 -15.49
N MET A 623 -8.66 20.38 -14.90
CA MET A 623 -7.24 19.97 -14.95
C MET A 623 -6.81 19.07 -13.79
N LEU A 624 -7.77 18.58 -12.99
CA LEU A 624 -7.50 17.80 -11.77
C LEU A 624 -6.68 16.52 -12.05
N ARG A 625 -5.57 16.38 -11.34
CA ARG A 625 -4.67 15.21 -11.32
C ARG A 625 -4.61 14.53 -9.97
N GLN A 626 -4.93 15.23 -8.89
CA GLN A 626 -4.94 14.67 -7.54
C GLN A 626 -6.13 15.22 -6.74
N LEU A 627 -6.86 14.33 -6.06
CA LEU A 627 -7.99 14.66 -5.19
C LEU A 627 -7.78 13.96 -3.85
N ASP A 628 -7.85 14.72 -2.75
CA ASP A 628 -7.71 14.22 -1.38
C ASP A 628 -6.41 13.40 -1.16
N GLY A 629 -5.32 13.85 -1.76
CA GLY A 629 -4.02 13.16 -1.68
C GLY A 629 -3.88 11.93 -2.58
N ARG A 630 -4.90 11.61 -3.40
CA ARG A 630 -4.90 10.44 -4.30
C ARG A 630 -4.86 10.87 -5.76
N PRO A 631 -4.04 10.23 -6.62
CA PRO A 631 -4.04 10.49 -8.05
C PRO A 631 -5.43 10.24 -8.64
N VAL A 632 -5.95 11.23 -9.35
CA VAL A 632 -7.15 11.10 -10.16
C VAL A 632 -6.70 10.69 -11.55
N LEU A 633 -6.86 9.41 -11.87
CA LEU A 633 -6.53 8.89 -13.20
C LEU A 633 -7.25 9.74 -14.27
N ALA A 634 -6.53 10.12 -15.32
CA ALA A 634 -6.98 11.08 -16.36
C ALA A 634 -8.17 10.55 -17.18
N SER A 635 -8.27 9.23 -17.25
CA SER A 635 -9.49 8.47 -17.55
C SER A 635 -9.86 7.72 -16.27
N PHE A 636 -11.12 7.30 -16.11
CA PHE A 636 -11.36 6.10 -15.31
C PHE A 636 -10.73 4.90 -16.05
N ALA A 637 -9.40 4.89 -16.17
CA ALA A 637 -8.66 3.65 -16.17
C ALA A 637 -9.08 3.03 -14.85
N HIS A 638 -10.00 2.07 -14.96
CA HIS A 638 -10.32 1.21 -13.85
C HIS A 638 -8.96 0.76 -13.35
N PHE A 639 -8.62 0.97 -12.07
CA PHE A 639 -7.57 0.13 -11.52
C PHE A 639 -8.07 -1.28 -11.78
N GLN A 640 -7.45 -1.95 -12.75
CA GLN A 640 -7.92 -3.24 -13.21
C GLN A 640 -7.84 -4.21 -12.02
N ASN A 641 -6.94 -3.94 -11.07
CA ASN A 641 -6.62 -4.78 -9.92
C ASN A 641 -6.45 -3.94 -8.64
N TYR A 642 -6.98 -4.38 -7.50
CA TYR A 642 -6.70 -3.84 -6.16
C TYR A 642 -5.91 -4.86 -5.32
N ILE A 643 -4.67 -4.54 -4.93
CA ILE A 643 -3.86 -5.43 -4.09
C ILE A 643 -3.60 -4.75 -2.74
N CYS A 644 -4.04 -5.35 -1.63
CA CYS A 644 -3.96 -4.72 -0.30
C CYS A 644 -2.53 -4.50 0.22
N VAL A 645 -1.58 -5.34 -0.18
CA VAL A 645 -0.14 -5.23 0.14
C VAL A 645 0.72 -5.74 -1.04
N PRO A 646 1.85 -5.09 -1.38
CA PRO A 646 2.66 -5.46 -2.55
C PRO A 646 3.08 -6.94 -2.59
N GLU A 647 3.35 -7.54 -1.42
CA GLU A 647 3.75 -8.94 -1.27
C GLU A 647 2.70 -9.93 -1.83
N ALA A 648 1.43 -9.53 -1.86
CA ALA A 648 0.34 -10.36 -2.35
C ALA A 648 0.33 -10.52 -3.88
N TYR A 649 1.03 -9.65 -4.62
CA TYR A 649 1.01 -9.65 -6.08
C TYR A 649 1.50 -10.98 -6.67
N LYS A 650 2.72 -11.40 -6.30
CA LYS A 650 3.33 -12.64 -6.84
C LYS A 650 2.50 -13.87 -6.51
N PHE A 651 1.90 -13.91 -5.31
CA PHE A 651 1.01 -14.99 -4.90
C PHE A 651 -0.24 -15.03 -5.76
N ALA A 652 -0.94 -13.89 -5.90
CA ALA A 652 -2.18 -13.81 -6.66
C ALA A 652 -1.95 -14.09 -8.15
N GLU A 653 -0.90 -13.52 -8.75
CA GLU A 653 -0.51 -13.77 -10.13
C GLU A 653 -0.25 -15.27 -10.39
N SER A 654 0.58 -15.89 -9.54
CA SER A 654 0.91 -17.31 -9.66
C SER A 654 -0.31 -18.21 -9.48
N PHE A 655 -1.12 -17.94 -8.44
CA PHE A 655 -2.32 -18.69 -8.14
C PHE A 655 -3.36 -18.58 -9.27
N VAL A 656 -3.69 -17.36 -9.70
CA VAL A 656 -4.69 -17.11 -10.75
C VAL A 656 -4.24 -17.75 -12.07
N LYS A 657 -2.98 -17.55 -12.47
CA LYS A 657 -2.44 -18.17 -13.69
C LYS A 657 -2.52 -19.70 -13.62
N HIS A 658 -2.09 -20.30 -12.51
CA HIS A 658 -2.12 -21.75 -12.34
C HIS A 658 -3.54 -22.32 -12.32
N TYR A 659 -4.43 -21.72 -11.53
CA TYR A 659 -5.81 -22.16 -11.37
C TYR A 659 -6.56 -22.20 -12.71
N PHE A 660 -6.57 -21.09 -13.45
CA PHE A 660 -7.31 -21.01 -14.71
C PHE A 660 -6.64 -21.81 -15.84
N SER A 661 -5.31 -21.93 -15.83
CA SER A 661 -4.61 -22.83 -16.78
C SER A 661 -5.00 -24.29 -16.56
N LEU A 662 -5.07 -24.75 -15.30
CA LEU A 662 -5.58 -26.08 -14.98
C LEU A 662 -7.04 -26.23 -15.40
N PHE A 663 -7.86 -25.21 -15.12
CA PHE A 663 -9.28 -25.21 -15.48
C PHE A 663 -9.49 -25.37 -16.99
N ASP A 664 -8.74 -24.69 -17.85
CA ASP A 664 -8.92 -24.82 -19.31
C ASP A 664 -8.21 -26.04 -19.93
N SER A 665 -7.31 -26.67 -19.18
CA SER A 665 -6.55 -27.83 -19.65
C SER A 665 -7.34 -29.15 -19.55
N PHE A 666 -6.78 -30.19 -20.18
CA PHE A 666 -7.22 -31.58 -19.99
C PHE A 666 -6.94 -32.11 -18.57
N GLN A 667 -6.16 -31.38 -17.75
CA GLN A 667 -5.84 -31.70 -16.35
C GLN A 667 -6.80 -31.00 -15.38
N ARG A 668 -8.01 -30.61 -15.82
CA ARG A 668 -9.02 -29.97 -14.95
C ARG A 668 -9.32 -30.76 -13.66
N ALA A 669 -9.18 -32.09 -13.69
CA ALA A 669 -9.35 -32.94 -12.51
C ALA A 669 -8.29 -32.68 -11.41
N ASP A 670 -7.10 -32.18 -11.77
CA ASP A 670 -6.02 -31.85 -10.82
C ASP A 670 -6.38 -30.63 -9.96
N LEU A 671 -7.45 -29.88 -10.30
CA LEU A 671 -7.99 -28.85 -9.43
C LEU A 671 -8.36 -29.39 -8.04
N GLN A 672 -8.71 -30.68 -7.92
CA GLN A 672 -9.00 -31.34 -6.65
C GLN A 672 -7.89 -31.10 -5.61
N ASP A 673 -6.62 -31.09 -6.04
CA ASP A 673 -5.47 -30.92 -5.16
C ASP A 673 -5.32 -29.47 -4.66
N LEU A 674 -6.00 -28.49 -5.26
CA LEU A 674 -6.01 -27.11 -4.78
C LEU A 674 -7.03 -26.89 -3.65
N TYR A 675 -8.01 -27.78 -3.50
CA TYR A 675 -9.09 -27.63 -2.51
C TYR A 675 -8.81 -28.40 -1.23
N ASN A 676 -9.17 -27.80 -0.10
CA ASN A 676 -9.18 -28.50 1.18
C ASN A 676 -10.27 -29.61 1.20
N PRO A 677 -10.08 -30.75 1.90
CA PRO A 677 -11.13 -31.76 2.06
C PRO A 677 -12.44 -31.26 2.67
N LYS A 678 -12.41 -30.12 3.38
CA LYS A 678 -13.60 -29.44 3.95
C LYS A 678 -14.00 -28.18 3.18
N ALA A 679 -13.44 -27.95 2.00
CA ALA A 679 -13.71 -26.76 1.22
C ALA A 679 -15.20 -26.66 0.83
N GLN A 680 -15.66 -25.44 0.63
CA GLN A 680 -17.04 -25.14 0.28
C GLN A 680 -17.09 -24.38 -1.05
N PHE A 681 -17.93 -24.83 -1.96
CA PHE A 681 -18.19 -24.19 -3.24
C PHE A 681 -19.67 -23.82 -3.36
N SER A 682 -19.93 -22.62 -3.87
CA SER A 682 -21.28 -22.23 -4.29
C SER A 682 -21.23 -21.38 -5.53
N MET A 683 -22.29 -21.44 -6.33
CA MET A 683 -22.41 -20.60 -7.52
C MET A 683 -23.69 -19.79 -7.54
N THR A 684 -23.65 -18.67 -8.25
CA THR A 684 -24.82 -17.85 -8.58
C THR A 684 -24.79 -17.53 -10.06
N SER A 685 -25.96 -17.38 -10.65
CA SER A 685 -26.10 -17.06 -12.07
C SER A 685 -27.18 -16.00 -12.27
N ASP A 686 -26.91 -15.06 -13.17
CA ASP A 686 -27.82 -14.00 -13.60
C ASP A 686 -27.76 -13.88 -15.13
N PHE A 687 -28.59 -14.68 -15.82
CA PHE A 687 -28.69 -14.68 -17.28
C PHE A 687 -30.07 -14.17 -17.71
N ASP A 688 -30.11 -13.34 -18.74
CA ASP A 688 -31.35 -12.85 -19.35
C ASP A 688 -31.92 -13.90 -20.31
N ILE A 689 -32.48 -14.96 -19.72
CA ILE A 689 -33.30 -15.93 -20.43
C ILE A 689 -34.72 -15.37 -20.39
N GLY A 690 -35.02 -14.45 -21.32
CA GLY A 690 -36.20 -13.57 -21.31
C GLY A 690 -37.43 -14.11 -20.58
N ASN A 691 -38.02 -13.27 -19.72
CA ASN A 691 -39.08 -13.52 -18.70
C ASN A 691 -40.40 -14.22 -19.13
N GLY A 692 -40.46 -14.94 -20.25
CA GLY A 692 -41.60 -15.78 -20.64
C GLY A 692 -41.21 -17.25 -20.70
N HIS A 693 -42.12 -18.15 -20.32
CA HIS A 693 -42.00 -19.59 -20.51
C HIS A 693 -41.76 -19.93 -22.00
N VAL A 694 -40.51 -19.87 -22.46
CA VAL A 694 -40.08 -20.52 -23.70
C VAL A 694 -39.97 -22.00 -23.33
N PRO A 695 -40.79 -22.89 -23.92
CA PRO A 695 -40.66 -24.33 -23.68
C PRO A 695 -39.23 -24.77 -24.01
N GLU A 696 -38.68 -25.72 -23.24
CA GLU A 696 -37.31 -26.23 -23.42
C GLU A 696 -37.03 -26.63 -24.88
N GLU A 697 -38.06 -27.14 -25.57
CA GLU A 697 -38.06 -27.54 -26.99
C GLU A 697 -37.75 -26.40 -27.98
N GLN A 698 -37.91 -25.13 -27.58
CA GLN A 698 -37.67 -23.94 -28.39
C GLN A 698 -36.39 -23.20 -28.01
N MET A 699 -35.70 -23.63 -26.95
CA MET A 699 -34.47 -23.00 -26.46
C MET A 699 -33.28 -23.43 -27.33
N ASN A 700 -32.41 -22.47 -27.65
CA ASN A 700 -31.15 -22.81 -28.33
C ASN A 700 -30.18 -23.49 -27.34
N ALA A 701 -29.10 -24.08 -27.87
CA ALA A 701 -28.12 -24.80 -27.04
C ALA A 701 -27.48 -23.95 -25.94
N GLN A 702 -27.32 -22.63 -26.13
CA GLN A 702 -26.78 -21.72 -25.12
C GLN A 702 -27.81 -21.46 -24.01
N GLN A 703 -29.06 -21.18 -24.37
CA GLN A 703 -30.14 -20.94 -23.41
C GLN A 703 -30.39 -22.17 -22.53
N LEU A 704 -30.33 -23.38 -23.10
CA LEU A 704 -30.43 -24.63 -22.33
C LEU A 704 -29.31 -24.76 -21.29
N ARG A 705 -28.07 -24.38 -21.65
CA ARG A 705 -26.94 -24.37 -20.70
C ARG A 705 -27.11 -23.30 -19.62
N GLN A 706 -27.50 -22.09 -19.99
CA GLN A 706 -27.77 -21.01 -19.03
C GLN A 706 -28.88 -21.42 -18.04
N ALA A 707 -29.93 -22.09 -18.51
CA ALA A 707 -30.98 -22.64 -17.64
C ALA A 707 -30.44 -23.71 -16.67
N SER A 708 -29.54 -24.59 -17.12
CA SER A 708 -28.85 -25.56 -16.26
C SER A 708 -28.03 -24.89 -15.15
N TYR A 709 -27.31 -23.80 -15.45
CA TYR A 709 -26.60 -23.03 -14.43
C TYR A 709 -27.56 -22.38 -13.43
N ILE A 710 -28.68 -21.82 -13.91
CA ILE A 710 -29.71 -21.21 -13.04
C ILE A 710 -30.29 -22.24 -12.06
N GLN A 711 -30.49 -23.49 -12.47
CA GLN A 711 -30.97 -24.56 -11.58
C GLN A 711 -30.05 -24.83 -10.38
N HIS A 712 -28.75 -24.53 -10.53
CA HIS A 712 -27.74 -24.69 -9.48
C HIS A 712 -27.39 -23.35 -8.79
N SER A 713 -28.09 -22.26 -9.13
CA SER A 713 -27.85 -20.92 -8.58
C SER A 713 -28.33 -20.83 -7.13
N ARG A 714 -27.41 -20.47 -6.24
CA ARG A 714 -27.63 -20.29 -4.80
C ARG A 714 -27.83 -18.81 -4.44
N ASN A 715 -28.91 -18.19 -4.92
CA ASN A 715 -29.26 -16.82 -4.56
C ASN A 715 -30.21 -16.77 -3.34
N LEU A 716 -29.67 -16.49 -2.15
CA LEU A 716 -30.44 -16.46 -0.89
C LEU A 716 -31.62 -15.47 -0.88
N LEU A 717 -31.58 -14.43 -1.71
CA LEU A 717 -32.70 -13.48 -1.84
C LEU A 717 -33.93 -14.10 -2.50
N ASN A 718 -33.73 -15.11 -3.35
CA ASN A 718 -34.79 -15.81 -4.09
C ASN A 718 -35.40 -16.97 -3.27
N TYR A 719 -34.72 -17.47 -2.25
CA TYR A 719 -35.16 -18.60 -1.41
C TYR A 719 -35.89 -18.18 -0.13
N ARG A 720 -36.60 -17.05 -0.12
CA ARG A 720 -37.35 -16.58 1.07
C ARG A 720 -38.36 -17.64 1.51
N GLY A 721 -38.03 -18.38 2.58
CA GLY A 721 -38.89 -19.40 3.18
C GLY A 721 -38.48 -20.86 2.96
N ASN A 722 -37.44 -21.16 2.17
CA ASN A 722 -36.94 -22.53 1.95
C ASN A 722 -35.41 -22.62 2.10
N LEU A 723 -34.95 -22.59 3.35
CA LEU A 723 -33.53 -22.65 3.71
C LEU A 723 -32.89 -24.01 3.37
N ASP A 724 -33.66 -25.11 3.43
CA ASP A 724 -33.16 -26.46 3.15
C ASP A 724 -32.68 -26.59 1.70
N GLN A 725 -33.43 -26.01 0.76
CA GLN A 725 -33.03 -25.96 -0.66
C GLN A 725 -31.77 -25.11 -0.86
N ALA A 726 -31.63 -23.98 -0.15
CA ALA A 726 -30.42 -23.18 -0.22
C ALA A 726 -29.20 -23.88 0.40
N MET A 727 -29.41 -24.76 1.40
CA MET A 727 -28.36 -25.60 1.98
C MET A 727 -27.94 -26.73 1.03
N SER A 728 -28.87 -27.34 0.28
CA SER A 728 -28.54 -28.40 -0.68
C SER A 728 -27.73 -27.91 -1.88
N MET A 729 -27.79 -26.61 -2.22
CA MET A 729 -26.99 -26.01 -3.29
C MET A 729 -25.54 -25.69 -2.89
N LEU A 730 -25.16 -25.88 -1.61
CA LEU A 730 -23.78 -25.72 -1.16
C LEU A 730 -23.03 -27.04 -1.34
N ILE A 731 -21.94 -27.02 -2.13
CA ILE A 731 -21.12 -28.19 -2.38
C ILE A 731 -19.95 -28.19 -1.39
N VAL A 732 -19.76 -29.31 -0.68
CA VAL A 732 -18.73 -29.41 0.37
C VAL A 732 -17.79 -30.58 0.08
N GLY A 733 -16.49 -30.34 0.13
CA GLY A 733 -15.43 -31.34 -0.05
C GLY A 733 -14.82 -31.31 -1.44
N ASN A 734 -13.50 -31.40 -1.49
CA ASN A 734 -12.68 -31.25 -2.70
C ASN A 734 -13.08 -32.19 -3.85
N GLU A 735 -13.38 -33.46 -3.57
CA GLU A 735 -13.82 -34.43 -4.59
C GLU A 735 -15.14 -34.01 -5.26
N ARG A 736 -16.14 -33.63 -4.45
CA ARG A 736 -17.45 -33.18 -4.97
C ARG A 736 -17.35 -31.86 -5.71
N ILE A 737 -16.53 -30.93 -5.20
CA ILE A 737 -16.25 -29.66 -5.89
C ILE A 737 -15.62 -29.95 -7.24
N CYS A 738 -14.58 -30.79 -7.30
CA CYS A 738 -13.90 -31.11 -8.54
C CYS A 738 -14.83 -31.83 -9.54
N TYR A 739 -15.71 -32.72 -9.08
CA TYR A 739 -16.72 -33.35 -9.93
C TYR A 739 -17.63 -32.29 -10.60
N VAL A 740 -18.11 -31.31 -9.83
CA VAL A 740 -18.92 -30.21 -10.37
C VAL A 740 -18.11 -29.36 -11.35
N LEU A 741 -16.89 -28.94 -11.00
CA LEU A 741 -16.07 -28.13 -11.90
C LEU A 741 -15.69 -28.89 -13.19
N ALA A 742 -15.48 -30.20 -13.11
CA ALA A 742 -15.19 -31.06 -14.27
C ALA A 742 -16.42 -31.24 -15.18
N SER A 743 -17.64 -31.17 -14.62
CA SER A 743 -18.88 -31.22 -15.42
C SER A 743 -19.16 -29.94 -16.21
N PHE A 744 -18.46 -28.84 -15.94
CA PHE A 744 -18.62 -27.63 -16.71
C PHE A 744 -18.14 -27.86 -18.15
N PRO A 745 -18.75 -27.20 -19.15
CA PRO A 745 -18.25 -27.21 -20.52
C PRO A 745 -16.76 -26.85 -20.58
N LYS A 746 -16.10 -27.23 -21.66
CA LYS A 746 -14.75 -26.76 -21.92
C LYS A 746 -14.80 -25.23 -22.07
N THR A 747 -13.86 -24.56 -21.43
CA THR A 747 -13.79 -23.10 -21.37
C THR A 747 -12.48 -22.61 -21.96
N GLU A 748 -12.45 -21.32 -22.30
CA GLU A 748 -11.26 -20.56 -22.59
C GLU A 748 -11.38 -19.19 -21.93
N PHE A 749 -10.63 -18.98 -20.86
CA PHE A 749 -10.58 -17.71 -20.13
C PHE A 749 -9.72 -16.70 -20.88
N ASP A 750 -10.23 -15.47 -21.01
CA ASP A 750 -9.43 -14.37 -21.53
C ASP A 750 -8.68 -13.69 -20.38
N PHE A 751 -7.43 -14.09 -20.16
CA PHE A 751 -6.56 -13.51 -19.13
C PHE A 751 -6.36 -11.99 -19.29
N HIS A 752 -6.46 -11.44 -20.51
CA HIS A 752 -6.33 -9.98 -20.70
C HIS A 752 -7.56 -9.21 -20.19
N SER A 753 -8.70 -9.90 -20.05
CA SER A 753 -9.92 -9.33 -19.48
C SER A 753 -9.93 -9.33 -17.95
N PHE A 754 -8.97 -10.01 -17.31
CA PHE A 754 -9.02 -10.23 -15.87
C PHE A 754 -8.85 -8.94 -15.10
N ARG A 755 -9.65 -8.82 -14.04
CA ARG A 755 -9.56 -7.81 -12.98
C ARG A 755 -9.45 -8.53 -11.65
N ILE A 756 -8.34 -8.35 -10.96
CA ILE A 756 -7.92 -9.15 -9.81
C ILE A 756 -7.83 -8.27 -8.58
N ASP A 757 -8.70 -8.51 -7.60
CA ASP A 757 -8.66 -7.85 -6.31
C ASP A 757 -8.20 -8.83 -5.21
N VAL A 758 -7.27 -8.39 -4.37
CA VAL A 758 -6.77 -9.11 -3.19
C VAL A 758 -7.03 -8.24 -1.96
N PRO A 759 -8.27 -8.24 -1.43
CA PRO A 759 -8.63 -7.40 -0.30
C PRO A 759 -8.08 -7.87 1.05
N VAL A 760 -7.68 -9.15 1.16
CA VAL A 760 -7.13 -9.73 2.38
C VAL A 760 -5.88 -10.53 2.03
N PHE A 761 -4.76 -10.19 2.65
CA PHE A 761 -3.52 -10.96 2.60
C PHE A 761 -2.87 -10.94 3.99
N THR A 762 -2.93 -12.07 4.68
CA THR A 762 -2.45 -12.25 6.07
C THR A 762 -1.79 -13.61 6.21
N THR A 763 -1.07 -13.85 7.31
CA THR A 763 -0.47 -15.16 7.61
C THR A 763 -1.50 -16.27 7.75
N GLU A 764 -2.77 -15.96 8.04
CA GLU A 764 -3.83 -16.95 8.26
C GLU A 764 -4.69 -17.22 7.02
N ARG A 765 -4.82 -16.25 6.11
CA ARG A 765 -5.67 -16.36 4.93
C ARG A 765 -5.38 -15.31 3.86
N VAL A 766 -5.73 -15.65 2.63
CA VAL A 766 -5.74 -14.79 1.45
C VAL A 766 -7.15 -14.81 0.83
N MET A 767 -7.66 -13.64 0.46
CA MET A 767 -8.89 -13.50 -0.33
C MET A 767 -8.53 -12.98 -1.71
N ILE A 768 -8.93 -13.70 -2.77
CA ILE A 768 -8.70 -13.29 -4.17
C ILE A 768 -10.06 -13.22 -4.86
N ILE A 769 -10.33 -12.12 -5.55
CA ILE A 769 -11.52 -11.90 -6.38
C ILE A 769 -11.03 -11.69 -7.81
N VAL A 770 -11.57 -12.43 -8.76
CA VAL A 770 -11.26 -12.28 -10.18
C VAL A 770 -12.55 -12.04 -10.94
N HIS A 771 -12.62 -10.91 -11.65
CA HIS A 771 -13.63 -10.67 -12.67
C HIS A 771 -13.00 -10.91 -14.04
N GLY A 772 -13.76 -11.44 -14.98
CA GLY A 772 -13.26 -11.61 -16.35
C GLY A 772 -14.35 -12.09 -17.29
N ARG A 773 -13.93 -12.41 -18.52
CA ARG A 773 -14.77 -13.12 -19.48
C ARG A 773 -14.17 -14.47 -19.81
N MET A 774 -15.06 -15.42 -20.12
CA MET A 774 -14.69 -16.73 -20.63
C MET A 774 -15.53 -17.06 -21.86
N ARG A 775 -14.95 -17.84 -22.76
CA ARG A 775 -15.65 -18.46 -23.86
C ARG A 775 -15.94 -19.91 -23.50
N GLU A 776 -17.15 -20.38 -23.77
CA GLU A 776 -17.47 -21.80 -23.70
C GLU A 776 -17.29 -22.44 -25.08
N ASP A 777 -16.56 -23.55 -25.14
CA ASP A 777 -16.41 -24.37 -26.34
C ASP A 777 -17.54 -25.40 -26.37
N ALA A 778 -18.58 -25.11 -27.16
CA ALA A 778 -19.66 -26.05 -27.40
C ALA A 778 -20.12 -25.93 -28.84
N ALA A 779 -19.54 -26.72 -29.75
CA ALA A 779 -20.04 -27.04 -31.09
C ALA A 779 -20.80 -25.87 -31.77
N ALA A 780 -20.27 -24.64 -31.63
CA ALA A 780 -20.97 -23.47 -32.07
C ALA A 780 -20.98 -23.53 -33.59
N THR A 781 -22.15 -23.47 -34.18
CA THR A 781 -22.32 -23.21 -35.62
C THR A 781 -21.34 -22.10 -35.98
N ARG A 782 -20.45 -22.35 -36.96
CA ARG A 782 -19.37 -21.42 -37.33
C ARG A 782 -19.90 -19.98 -37.36
N GLY A 783 -19.47 -19.14 -36.41
CA GLY A 783 -19.78 -17.70 -36.40
C GLY A 783 -20.45 -17.11 -35.17
N GLN A 784 -20.89 -17.87 -34.15
CA GLN A 784 -21.43 -17.30 -32.91
C GLN A 784 -20.43 -17.39 -31.73
N ASN A 785 -19.95 -16.23 -31.28
CA ASN A 785 -19.06 -16.09 -30.12
C ASN A 785 -19.88 -15.97 -28.83
N HIS A 786 -19.90 -17.02 -28.01
CA HIS A 786 -20.60 -17.05 -26.72
C HIS A 786 -19.64 -16.70 -25.59
N TYR A 787 -19.52 -15.42 -25.28
CA TYR A 787 -18.78 -14.94 -24.11
C TYR A 787 -19.71 -14.83 -22.91
N LEU A 788 -19.26 -15.37 -21.78
CA LEU A 788 -19.90 -15.18 -20.47
C LEU A 788 -19.00 -14.33 -19.59
N GLY A 789 -19.62 -13.45 -18.80
CA GLY A 789 -18.95 -12.74 -17.72
C GLY A 789 -18.91 -13.61 -16.47
N PHE A 790 -17.83 -13.53 -15.72
CA PHE A 790 -17.74 -14.19 -14.42
C PHE A 790 -17.10 -13.29 -13.37
N THR A 791 -17.44 -13.56 -12.12
CA THR A 791 -16.76 -13.09 -10.93
C THR A 791 -16.50 -14.29 -10.03
N ARG A 792 -15.25 -14.56 -9.66
CA ARG A 792 -14.88 -15.69 -8.81
C ARG A 792 -14.11 -15.22 -7.59
N THR A 793 -14.50 -15.69 -6.42
CA THR A 793 -13.93 -15.29 -5.13
C THR A 793 -13.43 -16.51 -4.38
N TRP A 794 -12.17 -16.52 -3.98
CA TRP A 794 -11.57 -17.55 -3.14
C TRP A 794 -11.19 -17.02 -1.76
N ILE A 795 -11.35 -17.87 -0.75
CA ILE A 795 -10.63 -17.79 0.52
C ILE A 795 -9.64 -18.96 0.56
N ILE A 796 -8.36 -18.63 0.66
CA ILE A 796 -7.23 -19.56 0.61
C ILE A 796 -6.52 -19.49 1.96
N GLN A 797 -6.14 -20.63 2.53
CA GLN A 797 -5.50 -20.71 3.84
C GLN A 797 -4.29 -21.64 3.79
N PRO A 798 -3.25 -21.40 4.61
CA PRO A 798 -2.16 -22.35 4.76
C PRO A 798 -2.66 -23.63 5.46
N CYS A 799 -2.31 -24.79 4.93
CA CYS A 799 -2.74 -26.10 5.47
C CYS A 799 -1.61 -26.97 6.02
N GLY A 800 -0.35 -26.56 5.81
CA GLY A 800 0.82 -27.30 6.26
C GLY A 800 2.07 -26.87 5.51
N MET A 801 3.13 -27.66 5.67
CA MET A 801 4.33 -27.54 4.87
C MET A 801 4.18 -28.38 3.59
N GLY A 802 4.85 -27.98 2.51
CA GLY A 802 4.85 -28.69 1.25
C GLY A 802 5.43 -30.09 1.37
N THR A 803 5.30 -30.89 0.30
CA THR A 803 5.85 -32.24 0.25
C THR A 803 7.10 -32.31 -0.61
N ASN A 804 7.94 -33.32 -0.40
CA ASN A 804 9.12 -33.62 -1.23
C ASN A 804 10.11 -32.44 -1.32
N LEU A 805 10.41 -31.99 -2.54
CA LEU A 805 11.36 -30.90 -2.85
C LEU A 805 10.95 -29.54 -2.27
N PHE A 806 9.71 -29.39 -1.76
CA PHE A 806 9.15 -28.15 -1.24
C PHE A 806 8.77 -28.22 0.25
N HIS A 807 9.40 -29.11 1.03
CA HIS A 807 9.07 -29.33 2.45
C HIS A 807 9.26 -28.10 3.37
N GLU A 808 9.94 -27.05 2.92
CA GLU A 808 10.06 -25.77 3.64
C GLU A 808 9.05 -24.70 3.17
N ALA A 809 8.30 -24.95 2.10
CA ALA A 809 7.29 -24.02 1.60
C ALA A 809 5.96 -24.24 2.33
N LEU A 810 5.20 -23.17 2.60
CA LEU A 810 3.83 -23.29 3.08
C LEU A 810 2.92 -23.77 1.95
N GLU A 811 2.18 -24.85 2.17
CA GLU A 811 1.14 -25.32 1.27
C GLU A 811 -0.16 -24.54 1.55
N TYR A 812 -0.80 -24.07 0.47
CA TYR A 812 -2.06 -23.34 0.52
C TYR A 812 -3.17 -24.14 -0.12
N LYS A 813 -4.36 -24.11 0.48
CA LYS A 813 -5.58 -24.74 -0.08
C LYS A 813 -6.75 -23.77 -0.06
N ILE A 814 -7.63 -23.92 -1.03
CA ILE A 814 -8.90 -23.21 -1.12
C ILE A 814 -9.87 -23.78 -0.08
N PHE A 815 -10.43 -22.93 0.77
CA PHE A 815 -11.44 -23.28 1.77
C PHE A 815 -12.84 -22.81 1.37
N ASN A 816 -12.95 -21.68 0.69
CA ASN A 816 -14.21 -21.20 0.13
C ASN A 816 -13.97 -20.76 -1.31
N ASP A 817 -14.86 -21.16 -2.22
CA ASP A 817 -14.91 -20.72 -3.60
C ASP A 817 -16.35 -20.30 -3.95
N MET A 818 -16.49 -19.09 -4.47
CA MET A 818 -17.77 -18.55 -4.89
C MET A 818 -17.66 -18.07 -6.33
N LEU A 819 -18.47 -18.67 -7.21
CA LEU A 819 -18.52 -18.31 -8.62
C LEU A 819 -19.84 -17.60 -8.94
N HIS A 820 -19.77 -16.44 -9.57
CA HIS A 820 -20.91 -15.74 -10.15
C HIS A 820 -20.74 -15.68 -11.66
N MET A 821 -21.78 -16.07 -12.40
CA MET A 821 -21.80 -16.06 -13.87
C MET A 821 -22.95 -15.18 -14.37
N HIS A 822 -22.71 -14.41 -15.44
CA HIS A 822 -23.70 -13.50 -16.00
C HIS A 822 -23.45 -13.25 -17.49
N ASP A 823 -24.41 -12.63 -18.17
CA ASP A 823 -24.25 -12.19 -19.56
C ASP A 823 -23.27 -11.01 -19.69
N VAL A 824 -22.58 -10.92 -20.83
CA VAL A 824 -21.71 -9.79 -21.16
C VAL A 824 -22.54 -8.68 -21.82
N THR A 825 -22.56 -7.48 -21.25
CA THR A 825 -23.26 -6.32 -21.83
C THR A 825 -22.57 -5.81 -23.11
N ILE A 826 -23.34 -5.31 -24.09
CA ILE A 826 -22.91 -4.82 -25.42
C ILE A 826 -21.79 -3.75 -25.35
N THR A 827 -21.67 -2.99 -24.26
CA THR A 827 -20.58 -2.02 -24.03
C THR A 827 -19.22 -2.67 -23.72
N GLY A 828 -19.19 -3.95 -23.33
CA GLY A 828 -17.98 -4.75 -23.05
C GLY A 828 -17.41 -5.46 -24.27
N THR A 829 -18.16 -5.56 -25.38
CA THR A 829 -17.67 -6.15 -26.64
C THR A 829 -16.86 -5.16 -27.48
N GLU A 830 -17.14 -3.86 -27.40
CA GLU A 830 -16.54 -2.85 -28.30
C GLU A 830 -15.30 -2.16 -27.72
N THR A 831 -15.16 -2.05 -26.40
CA THR A 831 -14.09 -1.26 -25.76
C THR A 831 -12.75 -1.96 -25.63
N ILE A 832 -12.69 -3.29 -25.84
CA ILE A 832 -11.45 -4.07 -25.73
C ILE A 832 -11.04 -4.68 -27.09
N GLY A 833 -11.99 -4.97 -27.98
CA GLY A 833 -11.71 -5.55 -29.30
C GLY A 833 -11.06 -4.58 -30.31
N GLN A 834 -11.32 -3.28 -30.22
CA GLN A 834 -10.74 -2.31 -31.16
C GLN A 834 -9.25 -2.03 -30.92
N ALA A 835 -8.75 -2.29 -29.70
CA ALA A 835 -7.32 -2.18 -29.41
C ALA A 835 -6.48 -3.33 -30.00
N SER A 836 -7.08 -4.50 -30.27
CA SER A 836 -6.36 -5.63 -30.87
C SER A 836 -6.26 -5.58 -32.40
N ASP A 837 -7.21 -4.91 -33.07
CA ASP A 837 -7.24 -4.87 -34.55
C ASP A 837 -6.58 -3.61 -35.13
N GLN A 838 -6.57 -2.48 -34.41
CA GLN A 838 -5.84 -1.27 -34.88
C GLN A 838 -4.33 -1.32 -34.61
N ASN A 839 -3.88 -2.11 -33.63
CA ASN A 839 -2.44 -2.33 -33.38
C ASN A 839 -1.83 -3.42 -34.27
N LYS A 840 -2.62 -4.19 -35.03
CA LYS A 840 -2.09 -5.15 -36.00
C LYS A 840 -1.59 -4.48 -37.28
N SER A 841 -2.28 -3.45 -37.79
CA SER A 841 -1.93 -2.84 -39.09
C SER A 841 -0.83 -1.78 -39.03
N VAL A 842 -0.56 -1.20 -37.85
CA VAL A 842 0.53 -0.21 -37.67
C VAL A 842 1.87 -0.88 -37.32
N ILE A 843 1.85 -2.08 -36.73
CA ILE A 843 3.07 -2.82 -36.37
C ILE A 843 3.64 -3.61 -37.56
N GLU A 844 2.84 -3.94 -38.57
CA GLU A 844 3.28 -4.76 -39.72
C GLU A 844 4.26 -4.04 -40.67
N VAL A 845 4.39 -2.72 -40.62
CA VAL A 845 5.28 -1.96 -41.53
C VAL A 845 6.60 -1.51 -40.87
N GLU A 846 6.69 -1.45 -39.54
CA GLU A 846 7.92 -0.99 -38.85
C GLU A 846 8.58 -2.02 -37.91
N CYS A 847 8.04 -3.24 -37.78
CA CYS A 847 8.66 -4.28 -36.93
C CYS A 847 8.90 -5.62 -37.63
N SER A 848 9.03 -5.61 -38.96
CA SER A 848 9.44 -6.76 -39.75
C SER A 848 10.98 -6.82 -39.85
N THR A 849 11.67 -7.12 -38.73
CA THR A 849 12.94 -7.89 -38.79
C THR A 849 13.52 -8.45 -37.47
N GLU A 850 13.13 -8.06 -36.25
CA GLU A 850 13.93 -8.51 -35.07
C GLU A 850 13.20 -8.99 -33.79
N SER A 851 11.86 -9.03 -33.68
CA SER A 851 11.21 -9.21 -32.36
C SER A 851 10.53 -10.56 -32.08
N THR A 852 10.71 -11.61 -32.90
CA THR A 852 10.11 -12.95 -32.65
C THR A 852 11.00 -13.92 -31.84
N LEU A 853 12.22 -13.53 -31.47
CA LEU A 853 13.18 -14.44 -30.84
C LEU A 853 13.41 -14.19 -29.33
N SER A 854 13.05 -13.03 -28.76
CA SER A 854 13.47 -12.67 -27.39
C SER A 854 12.64 -13.30 -26.27
N GLY A 855 11.29 -13.31 -26.38
CA GLY A 855 10.41 -13.81 -25.31
C GLY A 855 10.42 -15.33 -25.11
N ASP A 856 10.73 -16.08 -26.16
CA ASP A 856 10.85 -17.55 -26.10
C ASP A 856 12.22 -17.96 -25.52
N THR A 857 13.24 -17.09 -25.64
CA THR A 857 14.59 -17.34 -25.14
C THR A 857 14.68 -17.11 -23.63
N GLU A 858 14.07 -16.06 -23.08
CA GLU A 858 14.03 -15.82 -21.62
C GLU A 858 13.30 -16.93 -20.85
N ASN A 859 12.19 -17.46 -21.37
CA ASN A 859 11.47 -18.58 -20.73
C ASN A 859 12.29 -19.87 -20.75
N ARG A 860 13.06 -20.10 -21.81
CA ARG A 860 13.98 -21.23 -21.94
C ARG A 860 15.16 -21.08 -20.98
N ASP A 861 15.77 -19.90 -20.90
CA ASP A 861 16.87 -19.64 -19.98
C ASP A 861 16.44 -19.79 -18.51
N ASN A 862 15.24 -19.34 -18.15
CA ASN A 862 14.67 -19.56 -16.82
C ASN A 862 14.41 -21.04 -16.53
N ALA A 863 13.85 -21.79 -17.49
CA ALA A 863 13.65 -23.22 -17.35
C ALA A 863 14.99 -23.97 -17.19
N LEU A 864 16.03 -23.54 -17.92
CA LEU A 864 17.38 -24.08 -17.82
C LEU A 864 17.99 -23.83 -16.44
N ILE A 865 17.89 -22.61 -15.92
CA ILE A 865 18.40 -22.26 -14.59
C ILE A 865 17.71 -23.11 -13.51
N VAL A 866 16.38 -23.18 -13.54
CA VAL A 866 15.60 -23.95 -12.54
C VAL A 866 15.89 -25.45 -12.66
N PHE A 867 15.93 -26.00 -13.87
CA PHE A 867 16.19 -27.42 -14.08
C PHE A 867 17.60 -27.83 -13.66
N LYS A 868 18.60 -27.01 -14.00
CA LYS A 868 19.98 -27.21 -13.55
C LYS A 868 20.06 -27.19 -12.02
N GLN A 869 19.37 -26.26 -11.39
CA GLN A 869 19.34 -26.12 -9.93
C GLN A 869 18.70 -27.33 -9.23
N LEU A 870 17.61 -27.87 -9.79
CA LEU A 870 16.87 -29.00 -9.25
C LEU A 870 17.57 -30.35 -9.48
N THR A 871 18.16 -30.55 -10.65
CA THR A 871 18.74 -31.85 -11.05
C THR A 871 20.23 -31.97 -10.72
N LYS A 872 20.92 -30.85 -10.51
CA LYS A 872 22.38 -30.74 -10.38
C LYS A 872 23.16 -31.24 -11.60
N LEU A 873 22.49 -31.44 -12.74
CA LEU A 873 23.16 -31.67 -14.00
C LEU A 873 23.95 -30.41 -14.39
N ASN A 874 25.03 -30.56 -15.15
CA ASN A 874 25.71 -29.44 -15.76
C ASN A 874 24.83 -28.82 -16.87
N GLN A 875 25.30 -27.71 -17.45
CA GLN A 875 24.48 -26.93 -18.37
C GLN A 875 24.13 -27.70 -19.65
N GLU A 876 25.08 -28.42 -20.22
CA GLU A 876 24.89 -29.19 -21.46
C GLU A 876 23.83 -30.29 -21.28
N TRP A 877 23.91 -31.06 -20.19
CA TRP A 877 22.96 -32.14 -19.92
C TRP A 877 21.58 -31.62 -19.48
N SER A 878 21.54 -30.50 -18.76
CA SER A 878 20.28 -29.81 -18.40
C SER A 878 19.55 -29.30 -19.64
N LYS A 879 20.29 -28.65 -20.55
CA LYS A 879 19.75 -28.13 -21.81
C LYS A 879 19.23 -29.26 -22.68
N ARG A 880 20.01 -30.33 -22.86
CA ARG A 880 19.59 -31.50 -23.62
C ARG A 880 18.30 -32.14 -23.09
N CYS A 881 18.19 -32.32 -21.77
CA CYS A 881 17.01 -32.91 -21.15
C CYS A 881 15.76 -32.03 -21.31
N LEU A 882 15.93 -30.70 -21.23
CA LEU A 882 14.87 -29.74 -21.51
C LEU A 882 14.48 -29.73 -22.98
N GLU A 883 15.44 -29.75 -23.91
CA GLU A 883 15.18 -29.81 -25.35
C GLU A 883 14.42 -31.07 -25.74
N GLU A 884 14.86 -32.24 -25.27
CA GLU A 884 14.19 -33.53 -25.51
C GLU A 884 12.79 -33.60 -24.86
N SER A 885 12.54 -32.77 -23.85
CA SER A 885 11.24 -32.63 -23.18
C SER A 885 10.39 -31.46 -23.70
N SER A 886 10.75 -30.89 -24.86
CA SER A 886 10.08 -29.71 -25.44
C SER A 886 9.98 -28.53 -24.47
N TRP A 887 11.02 -28.33 -23.66
CA TRP A 887 11.14 -27.33 -22.60
C TRP A 887 10.07 -27.41 -21.51
N ASN A 888 9.38 -28.55 -21.40
CA ASN A 888 8.43 -28.82 -20.33
C ASN A 888 9.16 -29.31 -19.08
N LEU A 889 9.30 -28.43 -18.07
CA LEU A 889 10.05 -28.68 -16.85
C LEU A 889 9.55 -29.92 -16.07
N LYS A 890 8.23 -30.16 -16.00
CA LYS A 890 7.65 -31.32 -15.29
C LYS A 890 7.99 -32.63 -16.01
N VAL A 891 7.91 -32.64 -17.33
CA VAL A 891 8.29 -33.81 -18.14
C VAL A 891 9.80 -34.07 -18.02
N ALA A 892 10.62 -33.03 -18.14
CA ALA A 892 12.06 -33.13 -17.99
C ALA A 892 12.46 -33.68 -16.61
N LEU A 893 11.79 -33.24 -15.53
CA LEU A 893 12.09 -33.72 -14.18
C LEU A 893 11.70 -35.19 -13.99
N ASN A 894 10.56 -35.60 -14.56
CA ASN A 894 10.13 -36.99 -14.52
C ASN A 894 11.07 -37.92 -15.32
N VAL A 895 11.56 -37.45 -16.48
CA VAL A 895 12.55 -38.19 -17.28
C VAL A 895 13.87 -38.27 -16.53
N PHE A 896 14.34 -37.16 -15.96
CA PHE A 896 15.53 -37.13 -15.11
C PHE A 896 15.42 -38.11 -13.94
N LEU A 897 14.33 -38.08 -13.17
CA LEU A 897 14.11 -38.96 -12.02
C LEU A 897 14.17 -40.44 -12.43
N LYS A 898 13.50 -40.83 -13.52
CA LYS A 898 13.56 -42.20 -14.03
C LYS A 898 14.98 -42.61 -14.42
N LEU A 899 15.74 -41.73 -15.08
CA LEU A 899 17.12 -42.00 -15.48
C LEU A 899 18.08 -42.01 -14.28
N TYR A 900 17.81 -41.18 -13.26
CA TYR A 900 18.59 -41.09 -12.03
C TYR A 900 18.40 -42.33 -11.15
N GLU A 901 17.15 -42.74 -10.92
CA GLU A 901 16.79 -43.95 -10.16
C GLU A 901 17.32 -45.23 -10.82
N SER A 902 17.28 -45.30 -12.15
CA SER A 902 17.85 -46.40 -12.92
C SER A 902 19.38 -46.34 -13.10
N LYS A 903 20.05 -45.34 -12.50
CA LYS A 903 21.51 -45.10 -12.60
C LYS A 903 22.03 -45.02 -14.04
N ARG A 904 21.22 -44.51 -14.97
CA ARG A 904 21.55 -44.39 -16.40
C ARG A 904 22.13 -43.02 -16.79
N ILE A 905 22.30 -42.11 -15.82
CA ILE A 905 22.93 -40.80 -16.05
C ILE A 905 24.44 -40.91 -15.83
N PRO A 906 25.30 -40.59 -16.83
CA PRO A 906 26.74 -40.61 -16.69
C PRO A 906 27.25 -39.65 -15.61
N LYS A 907 28.28 -40.04 -14.84
CA LYS A 907 28.84 -39.18 -13.76
C LYS A 907 29.37 -37.82 -14.26
N ILE A 908 29.85 -37.75 -15.51
CA ILE A 908 30.31 -36.51 -16.14
C ILE A 908 29.19 -35.47 -16.28
N ALA A 909 27.93 -35.91 -16.32
CA ALA A 909 26.78 -35.02 -16.41
C ALA A 909 26.55 -34.17 -15.14
N PHE A 910 27.26 -34.47 -14.04
CA PHE A 910 27.21 -33.73 -12.77
C PHE A 910 28.52 -32.98 -12.47
N GLN A 911 29.47 -32.94 -13.42
CA GLN A 911 30.71 -32.18 -13.29
C GLN A 911 30.54 -30.87 -14.04
N ASP A 912 30.80 -29.74 -13.36
CA ASP A 912 30.78 -28.42 -13.99
C ASP A 912 31.91 -28.30 -15.03
N ASP A 913 31.63 -27.59 -16.13
CA ASP A 913 32.61 -27.30 -17.16
C ASP A 913 33.77 -26.52 -16.53
N ASN A 914 34.95 -27.14 -16.49
CA ASN A 914 36.17 -26.50 -16.00
C ASN A 914 36.48 -25.31 -16.95
N PRO A 915 36.84 -24.12 -16.40
CA PRO A 915 37.16 -22.96 -17.22
C PRO A 915 38.37 -23.18 -18.14
#